data_AF-A0A7S2P9R6-F1
#
_entry.id   AF-A0A7S2P9R6-F1
#
_cell.length_a   1.000
_cell.length_b   1.000
_cell.length_c   1.000
_cell.angle_alpha   90.00
_cell.angle_beta   90.00
_cell.angle_gamma   90.00
#
_symmetry.space_group_name_H-M   'P 1'
#
loop_
_entity.id
_entity.type
_entity.pdbx_description
1 polymer ?
#
loop_
_entity_poly.entity_id
_entity_poly.type
_entity_poly.pdbx_seq_one_letter_code
_entity_poly.pdbx_strand_id
1 'polypeptide(L)'
;MGYDFLVFTLVCCLKKCQGGAAYFFFVVPNIHSWCPCRQQQQQQQQQSQENGNASIPTTTAVVKKTAADVNPDLHHSEFPNIPHEALPDLLSIWDFLNTFSRTLSLTPVPLCDFVAALTYTQQYEEDIIPVYLAEAHLALLKLLLSDVRSDEWWWSTLPDESDAAAANIAAPGGEAANSSSMSNNNTSNSSSSSSANKARNNNNNSDGGGVSCAAPTIKVDLAQLLAHEEDPMITTRWIQALEDVRLRKTNSGGPIKHAIKSAMSITTNLVAKNYLKRALKKWKGNSAGITKRAVVWLVDRVREARPDLWGRQLSDQALNAQKKAVADRAAKDMVLVKENAKLAEAVVDSDDGFMDDDDDDESGDDDSDGDESDDDDDDSDDNEPEEEPNDKSTTDLDHQHQPLSFTIPPTIVDLLLPPAKPATDGKAASGSSDIITPLTWPYLVGASTRRILNYYKKQRTELDDVLRKRNMRPDLSIVEQRRRVGQYMGRILSECVLVPDLNFKSNDNNNNNNNTTSAAESIEASIEMLLMGGSYETLNPLQKLGLLRILVEAAYDTYKVHQCVADNFNSRTNALKSLEAEQRRAKKQAKDELAQDEARAREYLAADVREAFIGKKRREMIESGRYASQGGEHVVNEMTDEEVIDALDEEDRADYDTLPKPSSFPKTEVSKMVAKNQEAAAFDTRVLVVLSLEEIQAREEEKMNAVLEEIDSSYKEGESMDRETSGRINSLRKEVDRMRKEQEKLPDQRAIAME
;
A
#
# COMPACT_ATOMS: atom_id res chain seq x y z
N MET A 1 -13.21 -19.01 -6.46
CA MET A 1 -13.11 -18.30 -5.16
C MET A 1 -11.63 -18.05 -4.88
N GLY A 2 -11.21 -16.79 -4.87
CA GLY A 2 -9.81 -16.38 -4.69
C GLY A 2 -9.42 -15.22 -5.59
N TYR A 3 -10.05 -14.06 -5.43
CA TYR A 3 -9.67 -12.79 -6.08
C TYR A 3 -9.88 -11.55 -5.18
N ASP A 4 -9.93 -11.71 -3.85
CA ASP A 4 -10.30 -10.61 -2.94
C ASP A 4 -9.10 -9.87 -2.30
N PHE A 5 -7.85 -10.20 -2.66
CA PHE A 5 -6.68 -9.64 -1.95
C PHE A 5 -6.06 -8.39 -2.59
N LEU A 6 -6.49 -7.96 -3.77
CA LEU A 6 -5.91 -6.80 -4.47
C LEU A 6 -6.76 -5.51 -4.39
N VAL A 7 -8.00 -5.59 -3.89
CA VAL A 7 -8.91 -4.42 -3.80
C VAL A 7 -8.87 -3.73 -2.42
N PHE A 8 -8.27 -4.35 -1.40
CA PHE A 8 -8.39 -3.87 -0.02
C PHE A 8 -7.47 -2.71 0.40
N THR A 9 -6.58 -2.21 -0.47
CA THR A 9 -5.61 -1.17 -0.09
C THR A 9 -6.09 0.28 -0.34
N LEU A 10 -7.29 0.49 -0.91
CA LEU A 10 -7.76 1.85 -1.28
C LEU A 10 -8.84 2.48 -0.39
N VAL A 11 -9.32 1.84 0.70
CA VAL A 11 -10.52 2.33 1.43
C VAL A 11 -10.31 2.82 2.88
N CYS A 12 -9.12 2.72 3.48
CA CYS A 12 -8.99 2.96 4.94
C CYS A 12 -8.49 4.35 5.41
N CYS A 13 -8.73 5.47 4.72
CA CYS A 13 -8.28 6.79 5.22
C CYS A 13 -9.32 7.93 5.29
N LEU A 14 -10.63 7.66 5.31
CA LEU A 14 -11.62 8.72 5.57
C LEU A 14 -12.67 8.31 6.61
N LYS A 15 -12.25 8.22 7.88
CA LYS A 15 -13.16 8.43 9.01
C LYS A 15 -12.41 8.82 10.30
N LYS A 16 -12.77 10.01 10.81
CA LYS A 16 -12.38 10.68 12.08
C LYS A 16 -11.10 11.52 12.05
N CYS A 17 -11.28 12.82 11.79
CA CYS A 17 -11.03 13.89 12.77
C CYS A 17 -11.84 15.14 12.35
N GLN A 18 -12.76 15.57 13.21
CA GLN A 18 -13.26 16.94 13.20
C GLN A 18 -12.27 17.77 14.02
N GLY A 19 -11.80 18.89 13.46
CA GLY A 19 -11.06 19.92 14.18
C GLY A 19 -9.60 20.07 13.77
N GLY A 20 -9.25 21.25 13.24
CA GLY A 20 -7.88 21.74 13.10
C GLY A 20 -7.32 21.69 11.67
N ALA A 21 -7.26 22.85 11.00
CA ALA A 21 -6.66 23.03 9.70
C ALA A 21 -5.14 23.20 9.81
N ALA A 22 -4.38 22.51 8.94
CA ALA A 22 -3.03 22.92 8.55
C ALA A 22 -2.83 22.59 7.06
N TYR A 23 -2.66 23.62 6.24
CA TYR A 23 -2.36 23.52 4.81
C TYR A 23 -0.85 23.56 4.60
N PHE A 24 -0.31 22.65 3.79
CA PHE A 24 1.03 22.78 3.21
C PHE A 24 0.94 22.70 1.67
N PHE A 25 1.31 23.80 1.01
CA PHE A 25 1.52 23.89 -0.44
C PHE A 25 2.95 23.45 -0.79
N PHE A 26 3.13 22.70 -1.87
CA PHE A 26 4.40 22.61 -2.59
C PHE A 26 4.31 23.39 -3.90
N VAL A 27 5.18 24.37 -4.03
CA VAL A 27 5.39 25.22 -5.22
C VAL A 27 6.13 24.40 -6.29
N VAL A 28 5.64 24.43 -7.53
CA VAL A 28 6.32 23.89 -8.72
C VAL A 28 6.85 25.07 -9.54
N PRO A 29 8.13 25.08 -9.99
CA PRO A 29 8.60 26.08 -10.93
C PRO A 29 8.20 25.71 -12.38
N ASN A 30 7.79 26.75 -13.08
CA ASN A 30 7.15 26.76 -14.39
C ASN A 30 8.19 26.78 -15.52
N ILE A 31 8.04 25.95 -16.57
CA ILE A 31 8.75 26.11 -17.86
C ILE A 31 7.72 26.06 -18.97
N HIS A 32 7.46 27.23 -19.58
CA HIS A 32 6.61 27.39 -20.75
C HIS A 32 7.42 27.32 -22.05
N SER A 33 6.90 26.60 -23.04
CA SER A 33 7.00 27.00 -24.46
C SER A 33 5.70 26.63 -25.20
N TRP A 34 5.36 27.45 -26.19
CA TRP A 34 4.01 27.73 -26.71
C TRP A 34 3.47 26.72 -27.75
N CYS A 35 2.14 26.55 -27.78
CA CYS A 35 1.41 26.01 -28.94
C CYS A 35 0.17 26.88 -29.26
N PRO A 36 -0.03 27.38 -30.51
CA PRO A 36 -1.07 28.37 -30.84
C PRO A 36 -2.52 27.83 -30.90
N CYS A 37 -2.73 26.51 -30.86
CA CYS A 37 -4.06 25.90 -31.06
C CYS A 37 -5.04 26.15 -29.90
N ARG A 38 -4.53 26.48 -28.70
CA ARG A 38 -5.35 26.59 -27.47
C ARG A 38 -6.17 27.88 -27.37
N GLN A 39 -5.78 28.93 -28.10
CA GLN A 39 -6.43 30.24 -28.05
C GLN A 39 -7.73 30.29 -28.88
N GLN A 40 -7.85 29.41 -29.89
CA GLN A 40 -9.03 29.35 -30.76
C GLN A 40 -10.19 28.56 -30.13
N GLN A 41 -9.89 27.56 -29.31
CA GLN A 41 -10.90 26.76 -28.59
C GLN A 41 -11.56 27.53 -27.43
N GLN A 42 -10.84 28.45 -26.76
CA GLN A 42 -11.40 29.29 -25.69
C GLN A 42 -12.36 30.36 -26.23
N GLN A 43 -12.18 30.86 -27.45
CA GLN A 43 -13.12 31.81 -28.07
C GLN A 43 -14.42 31.14 -28.51
N GLN A 44 -14.42 29.85 -28.90
CA GLN A 44 -15.64 29.13 -29.26
C GLN A 44 -16.49 28.70 -28.04
N GLN A 45 -15.86 28.42 -26.90
CA GLN A 45 -16.60 28.10 -25.67
C GLN A 45 -17.29 29.32 -25.05
N GLN A 46 -16.72 30.52 -25.17
CA GLN A 46 -17.35 31.75 -24.67
C GLN A 46 -18.60 32.15 -25.49
N GLN A 47 -18.64 31.87 -26.80
CA GLN A 47 -19.83 32.16 -27.62
C GLN A 47 -21.00 31.18 -27.39
N SER A 48 -20.75 30.01 -26.80
CA SER A 48 -21.78 29.00 -26.55
C SER A 48 -22.52 29.18 -25.22
N GLN A 49 -22.05 30.05 -24.32
CA GLN A 49 -22.69 30.31 -23.01
C GLN A 49 -23.64 31.52 -22.98
N GLU A 50 -23.69 32.35 -24.02
CA GLU A 50 -24.57 33.54 -24.05
C GLU A 50 -26.00 33.28 -24.56
N ASN A 51 -26.33 32.08 -25.06
CA ASN A 51 -27.66 31.78 -25.59
C ASN A 51 -28.31 30.56 -24.91
N GLY A 52 -29.02 30.79 -23.81
CA GLY A 52 -29.83 29.75 -23.17
C GLY A 52 -30.74 30.27 -22.08
N ASN A 53 -31.89 30.86 -22.47
CA ASN A 53 -32.91 31.40 -21.57
C ASN A 53 -34.10 30.42 -21.42
N ALA A 54 -34.53 30.23 -20.18
CA ALA A 54 -35.83 29.71 -19.68
C ALA A 54 -36.23 28.21 -19.83
N SER A 55 -36.35 27.50 -18.70
CA SER A 55 -37.65 27.14 -18.07
C SER A 55 -37.48 26.17 -16.87
N ILE A 56 -38.33 26.34 -15.84
CA ILE A 56 -38.36 25.65 -14.54
C ILE A 56 -39.32 24.43 -14.61
N PRO A 57 -39.02 23.30 -13.93
CA PRO A 57 -39.85 22.84 -12.80
C PRO A 57 -39.01 22.26 -11.63
N THR A 58 -39.17 22.72 -10.39
CA THR A 58 -40.11 22.23 -9.34
C THR A 58 -39.71 20.92 -8.67
N THR A 59 -39.03 21.08 -7.52
CA THR A 59 -39.02 20.26 -6.27
C THR A 59 -39.04 18.73 -6.34
N THR A 60 -37.93 18.12 -5.92
CA THR A 60 -37.91 16.86 -5.15
C THR A 60 -36.75 16.85 -4.15
N ALA A 61 -36.98 16.15 -3.03
CA ALA A 61 -36.27 16.24 -1.76
C ALA A 61 -34.78 15.87 -1.81
N VAL A 62 -33.97 16.65 -1.08
CA VAL A 62 -32.53 16.41 -0.87
C VAL A 62 -32.35 15.28 0.14
N VAL A 63 -32.12 14.06 -0.37
CA VAL A 63 -31.53 12.96 0.39
C VAL A 63 -30.05 13.27 0.57
N LYS A 64 -29.56 13.32 1.82
CA LYS A 64 -28.14 13.44 2.15
C LYS A 64 -27.41 12.16 1.69
N LYS A 65 -26.91 12.14 0.45
CA LYS A 65 -25.97 11.12 -0.03
C LYS A 65 -24.60 11.35 0.61
N THR A 66 -24.08 10.34 1.29
CA THR A 66 -22.70 10.32 1.81
C THR A 66 -21.71 10.12 0.67
N ALA A 67 -20.49 10.66 0.78
CA ALA A 67 -19.42 10.56 -0.24
C ALA A 67 -18.97 9.12 -0.57
N ALA A 68 -19.51 8.10 0.11
CA ALA A 68 -19.32 6.68 -0.22
C ALA A 68 -20.26 6.17 -1.33
N ASP A 69 -21.28 6.95 -1.73
CA ASP A 69 -22.27 6.62 -2.79
C ASP A 69 -21.94 7.24 -4.16
N VAL A 70 -20.72 7.76 -4.33
CA VAL A 70 -20.20 8.25 -5.61
C VAL A 70 -19.05 7.34 -6.05
N ASN A 71 -19.33 6.06 -6.24
CA ASN A 71 -18.74 5.44 -7.41
C ASN A 71 -19.45 6.14 -8.58
N PRO A 72 -18.75 6.81 -9.51
CA PRO A 72 -19.39 7.22 -10.74
C PRO A 72 -20.02 5.96 -11.31
N ASP A 73 -21.36 5.89 -11.36
CA ASP A 73 -22.05 4.83 -12.06
C ASP A 73 -21.57 4.92 -13.51
N LEU A 74 -20.57 4.10 -13.87
CA LEU A 74 -20.03 3.98 -15.21
C LEU A 74 -21.14 3.36 -16.07
N HIS A 75 -22.13 4.18 -16.42
CA HIS A 75 -23.27 3.73 -17.19
C HIS A 75 -22.76 3.27 -18.55
N HIS A 76 -23.27 2.12 -19.03
CA HIS A 76 -22.88 1.53 -20.32
C HIS A 76 -22.98 2.49 -21.52
N SER A 77 -23.69 3.61 -21.38
CA SER A 77 -23.78 4.68 -22.38
C SER A 77 -22.51 5.54 -22.51
N GLU A 78 -21.61 5.52 -21.54
CA GLU A 78 -20.47 6.47 -21.48
C GLU A 78 -19.29 6.05 -22.37
N PHE A 79 -19.15 4.77 -22.71
CA PHE A 79 -18.03 4.25 -23.50
C PHE A 79 -18.52 3.51 -24.76
N PRO A 80 -19.02 4.23 -25.77
CA PRO A 80 -19.44 3.61 -27.03
C PRO A 80 -18.25 2.87 -27.67
N ASN A 81 -18.50 1.69 -28.23
CA ASN A 81 -17.54 0.84 -28.92
C ASN A 81 -16.52 0.09 -28.04
N ILE A 82 -16.59 0.19 -26.70
CA ILE A 82 -15.83 -0.67 -25.79
C ILE A 82 -16.78 -1.70 -25.16
N PRO A 83 -16.60 -3.00 -25.47
CA PRO A 83 -17.33 -4.09 -24.81
C PRO A 83 -17.15 -4.06 -23.29
N HIS A 84 -18.21 -4.36 -22.55
CA HIS A 84 -18.19 -4.31 -21.09
C HIS A 84 -17.15 -5.26 -20.48
N GLU A 85 -16.91 -6.39 -21.15
CA GLU A 85 -15.90 -7.38 -20.76
C GLU A 85 -14.48 -6.83 -20.82
N ALA A 86 -14.23 -5.78 -21.62
CA ALA A 86 -12.93 -5.11 -21.74
C ALA A 86 -12.77 -3.94 -20.75
N LEU A 87 -13.83 -3.57 -20.01
CA LEU A 87 -13.78 -2.46 -19.05
C LEU A 87 -12.76 -2.66 -17.92
N PRO A 88 -12.59 -3.87 -17.34
CA PRO A 88 -11.54 -4.10 -16.34
C PRO A 88 -10.13 -3.85 -16.89
N ASP A 89 -9.85 -4.28 -18.13
CA ASP A 89 -8.55 -4.08 -18.78
C ASP A 89 -8.32 -2.60 -19.10
N LEU A 90 -9.36 -1.91 -19.59
CA LEU A 90 -9.35 -0.46 -19.81
C LEU A 90 -8.99 0.31 -18.53
N LEU A 91 -9.71 0.04 -17.44
CA LEU A 91 -9.50 0.73 -16.17
C LEU A 91 -8.13 0.39 -15.59
N SER A 92 -7.68 -0.87 -15.68
CA SER A 92 -6.36 -1.27 -15.19
C SER A 92 -5.22 -0.59 -15.94
N ILE A 93 -5.33 -0.46 -17.26
CA ILE A 93 -4.30 0.23 -18.07
C ILE A 93 -4.31 1.73 -17.78
N TRP A 94 -5.50 2.34 -17.73
CA TRP A 94 -5.65 3.76 -17.41
C TRP A 94 -5.10 4.10 -16.02
N ASP A 95 -5.41 3.28 -15.01
CA ASP A 95 -4.93 3.44 -13.64
C ASP A 95 -3.40 3.29 -13.56
N PHE A 96 -2.81 2.32 -14.28
CA PHE A 96 -1.36 2.19 -14.38
C PHE A 96 -0.70 3.44 -14.99
N LEU A 97 -1.19 3.90 -16.14
CA LEU A 97 -0.61 5.06 -16.83
C LEU A 97 -0.71 6.33 -15.99
N ASN A 98 -1.78 6.51 -15.21
CA ASN A 98 -1.92 7.64 -14.30
C ASN A 98 -1.06 7.50 -13.04
N THR A 99 -1.05 6.33 -12.42
CA THR A 99 -0.27 6.04 -11.22
C THR A 99 1.22 6.21 -11.47
N PHE A 100 1.71 5.74 -12.62
CA PHE A 100 3.11 5.82 -13.01
C PHE A 100 3.40 6.94 -14.01
N SER A 101 2.50 7.91 -14.16
CA SER A 101 2.62 9.05 -15.09
C SER A 101 3.95 9.78 -14.93
N ARG A 102 4.39 10.05 -13.70
CA ARG A 102 5.70 10.68 -13.42
C ARG A 102 6.88 9.81 -13.88
N THR A 103 6.85 8.52 -13.56
CA THR A 103 7.89 7.56 -13.95
C THR A 103 7.97 7.41 -15.47
N LEU A 104 6.82 7.48 -16.15
CA LEU A 104 6.67 7.39 -17.60
C LEU A 104 6.86 8.74 -18.30
N SER A 105 7.00 9.85 -17.56
CA SER A 105 6.99 11.23 -18.10
C SER A 105 5.74 11.53 -18.95
N LEU A 106 4.58 10.98 -18.55
CA LEU A 106 3.28 11.22 -19.16
C LEU A 106 2.50 12.28 -18.37
N THR A 107 1.65 13.01 -19.07
CA THR A 107 0.63 13.85 -18.42
C THR A 107 -0.56 12.97 -18.08
N PRO A 108 -1.07 12.96 -16.83
CA PRO A 108 -2.29 12.23 -16.49
C PRO A 108 -3.47 12.68 -17.35
N VAL A 109 -4.29 11.74 -17.82
CA VAL A 109 -5.41 12.02 -18.72
C VAL A 109 -6.73 11.52 -18.10
N PRO A 110 -7.83 12.29 -18.18
CA PRO A 110 -9.15 11.82 -17.76
C PRO A 110 -9.57 10.53 -18.48
N LEU A 111 -10.35 9.68 -17.81
CA LEU A 111 -10.77 8.39 -18.38
C LEU A 111 -11.51 8.56 -19.72
N CYS A 112 -12.39 9.56 -19.84
CA CYS A 112 -13.14 9.82 -21.07
C CYS A 112 -12.21 10.15 -22.26
N ASP A 113 -11.16 10.95 -22.02
CA ASP A 113 -10.20 11.35 -23.05
C ASP A 113 -9.32 10.15 -23.45
N PHE A 114 -8.98 9.28 -22.51
CA PHE A 114 -8.28 8.02 -22.81
C PHE A 114 -9.13 7.08 -23.67
N VAL A 115 -10.43 6.96 -23.37
CA VAL A 115 -11.38 6.17 -24.18
C VAL A 115 -11.57 6.77 -25.56
N ALA A 116 -11.68 8.09 -25.67
CA ALA A 116 -11.74 8.79 -26.95
C ALA A 116 -10.48 8.52 -27.79
N ALA A 117 -9.30 8.53 -27.17
CA ALA A 117 -8.04 8.21 -27.85
C ALA A 117 -8.00 6.76 -28.35
N LEU A 118 -8.50 5.78 -27.57
CA LEU A 118 -8.59 4.38 -27.97
C LEU A 118 -9.58 4.13 -29.11
N THR A 119 -10.73 4.80 -29.06
CA THR A 119 -11.84 4.65 -30.01
C THR A 119 -11.72 5.54 -31.24
N TYR A 120 -10.67 6.36 -31.31
CA TYR A 120 -10.41 7.22 -32.46
C TYR A 120 -10.36 6.40 -33.76
N THR A 121 -11.20 6.81 -34.70
CA THR A 121 -11.23 6.33 -36.08
C THR A 121 -11.12 7.55 -36.99
N GLN A 122 -10.39 7.41 -38.10
CA GLN A 122 -10.06 8.50 -39.06
C GLN A 122 -11.29 9.13 -39.74
N GLN A 123 -12.51 8.72 -39.37
CA GLN A 123 -13.77 9.25 -39.92
C GLN A 123 -14.10 10.67 -39.44
N TYR A 124 -13.43 11.17 -38.40
CA TYR A 124 -13.59 12.55 -37.93
C TYR A 124 -12.46 13.42 -38.52
N GLU A 125 -12.80 14.32 -39.44
CA GLU A 125 -11.90 15.21 -40.20
C GLU A 125 -11.12 16.24 -39.35
N GLU A 126 -11.06 16.09 -38.03
CA GLU A 126 -10.22 16.93 -37.16
C GLU A 126 -8.93 16.17 -36.81
N ASP A 127 -7.78 16.78 -37.13
CA ASP A 127 -6.38 16.30 -37.07
C ASP A 127 -5.88 15.88 -35.66
N ILE A 128 -6.75 15.47 -34.75
CA ILE A 128 -6.35 14.98 -33.43
C ILE A 128 -6.01 13.49 -33.57
N ILE A 129 -4.80 13.24 -34.08
CA ILE A 129 -4.07 11.97 -33.84
C ILE A 129 -4.16 11.69 -32.33
N PRO A 130 -4.37 10.44 -31.87
CA PRO A 130 -4.30 10.13 -30.45
C PRO A 130 -2.83 10.19 -29.98
N VAL A 131 -2.27 11.40 -29.95
CA VAL A 131 -0.89 11.72 -29.55
C VAL A 131 -0.58 11.06 -28.21
N TYR A 132 -1.56 11.07 -27.29
CA TYR A 132 -1.45 10.41 -26.00
C TYR A 132 -1.15 8.91 -26.10
N LEU A 133 -1.80 8.17 -27.01
CA LEU A 133 -1.52 6.74 -27.16
C LEU A 133 -0.10 6.51 -27.67
N ALA A 134 0.34 7.29 -28.66
CA ALA A 134 1.71 7.20 -29.14
C ALA A 134 2.70 7.51 -28.01
N GLU A 135 2.48 8.58 -27.24
CA GLU A 135 3.28 8.95 -26.07
C GLU A 135 3.30 7.84 -25.02
N ALA A 136 2.16 7.23 -24.71
CA ALA A 136 2.06 6.13 -23.75
C ALA A 136 2.86 4.90 -24.20
N HIS A 137 2.76 4.49 -25.47
CA HIS A 137 3.57 3.37 -26.00
C HIS A 137 5.06 3.71 -25.99
N LEU A 138 5.43 4.91 -26.42
CA LEU A 138 6.81 5.38 -26.40
C LEU A 138 7.39 5.37 -24.99
N ALA A 139 6.63 5.84 -24.00
CA ALA A 139 7.03 5.86 -22.61
C ALA A 139 7.20 4.44 -22.03
N LEU A 140 6.26 3.54 -22.32
CA LEU A 140 6.34 2.13 -21.92
C LEU A 140 7.55 1.44 -22.55
N LEU A 141 7.79 1.63 -23.85
CA LEU A 141 8.95 1.08 -24.55
C LEU A 141 10.26 1.60 -23.97
N LYS A 142 10.37 2.91 -23.70
CA LYS A 142 11.56 3.50 -23.05
C LYS A 142 11.79 2.90 -21.68
N LEU A 143 10.74 2.76 -20.86
CA LEU A 143 10.81 2.14 -19.54
C LEU A 143 11.34 0.71 -19.65
N LEU A 144 10.69 -0.11 -20.47
CA LEU A 144 11.01 -1.52 -20.69
C LEU A 144 12.44 -1.71 -21.22
N LEU A 145 12.82 -1.00 -22.27
CA LEU A 145 14.15 -1.14 -22.88
C LEU A 145 15.27 -0.61 -21.98
N SER A 146 14.98 0.34 -21.10
CA SER A 146 15.96 0.83 -20.13
C SER A 146 16.18 -0.13 -18.95
N ASP A 147 15.34 -1.16 -18.81
CA ASP A 147 15.50 -2.17 -17.76
C ASP A 147 16.60 -3.17 -18.16
N VAL A 148 17.51 -3.50 -17.25
CA VAL A 148 18.56 -4.51 -17.48
C VAL A 148 17.96 -5.89 -17.73
N ARG A 149 16.85 -6.21 -17.05
CA ARG A 149 16.13 -7.48 -17.23
C ARG A 149 15.47 -7.60 -18.59
N SER A 150 15.34 -6.50 -19.34
CA SER A 150 14.82 -6.60 -20.70
C SER A 150 15.71 -7.40 -21.63
N ASP A 151 16.98 -7.61 -21.30
CA ASP A 151 17.83 -8.52 -22.06
C ASP A 151 17.28 -9.96 -22.02
N GLU A 152 16.67 -10.39 -20.90
CA GLU A 152 16.11 -11.74 -20.74
C GLU A 152 15.01 -12.04 -21.78
N TRP A 153 14.18 -11.04 -22.11
CA TRP A 153 13.10 -11.19 -23.08
C TRP A 153 13.41 -10.60 -24.46
N TRP A 154 14.28 -9.61 -24.56
CA TRP A 154 14.67 -8.99 -25.85
C TRP A 154 15.38 -10.00 -26.75
N TRP A 155 16.20 -10.88 -26.16
CA TRP A 155 16.90 -11.96 -26.86
C TRP A 155 16.10 -13.26 -26.91
N SER A 156 14.87 -13.28 -26.39
CA SER A 156 14.02 -14.46 -26.43
C SER A 156 13.41 -14.64 -27.83
N THR A 157 14.24 -15.07 -28.77
CA THR A 157 13.76 -15.72 -30.00
C THR A 157 13.30 -17.13 -29.63
N LEU A 158 12.18 -17.58 -30.20
CA LEU A 158 11.86 -19.01 -30.12
C LEU A 158 13.00 -19.77 -30.80
N PRO A 159 13.44 -20.94 -30.29
CA PRO A 159 14.27 -21.84 -31.09
C PRO A 159 13.50 -22.10 -32.39
N ASP A 160 14.11 -21.70 -33.50
CA ASP A 160 13.44 -21.59 -34.79
C ASP A 160 12.73 -22.89 -35.16
N GLU A 161 11.60 -22.78 -35.88
CA GLU A 161 11.00 -23.95 -36.54
C GLU A 161 11.98 -24.65 -37.50
N SER A 162 13.12 -24.04 -37.84
CA SER A 162 14.19 -24.67 -38.59
C SER A 162 14.96 -25.74 -37.81
N ASP A 163 15.11 -25.61 -36.48
CA ASP A 163 15.66 -26.69 -35.64
C ASP A 163 14.70 -27.91 -35.65
N ALA A 164 13.40 -27.64 -35.82
CA ALA A 164 12.39 -28.67 -36.01
C ALA A 164 12.39 -29.27 -37.43
N ALA A 165 12.76 -28.51 -38.47
CA ALA A 165 12.96 -29.03 -39.82
C ALA A 165 14.19 -29.95 -39.91
N ALA A 166 15.28 -29.62 -39.22
CA ALA A 166 16.46 -30.48 -39.11
C ALA A 166 16.15 -31.81 -38.39
N ALA A 167 15.31 -31.78 -37.35
CA ALA A 167 14.88 -32.99 -36.63
C ALA A 167 13.96 -33.91 -37.46
N ASN A 168 13.16 -33.36 -38.39
CA ASN A 168 12.31 -34.15 -39.29
C ASN A 168 13.07 -34.79 -40.45
N ILE A 169 14.25 -34.27 -40.82
CA ILE A 169 15.11 -34.84 -41.87
C ILE A 169 15.95 -36.02 -41.32
N ALA A 170 16.13 -36.12 -40.00
CA ALA A 170 16.95 -37.15 -39.36
C ALA A 170 16.24 -38.50 -39.09
N ALA A 171 15.05 -38.75 -39.63
CA ALA A 171 14.39 -40.05 -39.57
C ALA A 171 14.60 -40.82 -40.90
N PRO A 172 15.62 -41.70 -41.01
CA PRO A 172 15.77 -42.55 -42.17
C PRO A 172 14.71 -43.65 -42.14
N GLY A 173 14.08 -43.87 -43.29
CA GLY A 173 13.08 -44.91 -43.50
C GLY A 173 13.59 -46.32 -43.17
N GLY A 174 12.66 -47.12 -42.66
CA GLY A 174 12.79 -48.56 -42.50
C GLY A 174 11.41 -49.20 -42.60
N GLU A 175 10.95 -49.42 -43.83
CA GLU A 175 9.79 -50.27 -44.13
C GLU A 175 10.18 -51.76 -44.14
N ALA A 176 9.19 -52.56 -43.74
CA ALA A 176 8.92 -53.96 -44.10
C ALA A 176 9.67 -55.10 -43.36
N ALA A 177 8.93 -55.86 -42.51
CA ALA A 177 8.45 -57.22 -42.86
C ALA A 177 7.70 -57.93 -41.70
N ASN A 178 6.50 -58.44 -42.05
CA ASN A 178 5.88 -59.73 -41.70
C ASN A 178 5.58 -60.22 -40.25
N SER A 179 4.26 -60.47 -40.07
CA SER A 179 3.59 -61.71 -39.62
C SER A 179 3.61 -62.20 -38.16
N SER A 180 2.38 -62.42 -37.68
CA SER A 180 1.85 -63.59 -36.94
C SER A 180 2.15 -63.79 -35.43
N SER A 181 1.05 -63.69 -34.68
CA SER A 181 0.48 -64.70 -33.77
C SER A 181 1.09 -64.95 -32.37
N MET A 182 0.14 -65.23 -31.48
CA MET A 182 0.20 -66.03 -30.24
C MET A 182 0.42 -65.34 -28.89
N SER A 183 -0.62 -65.52 -28.07
CA SER A 183 -0.74 -65.49 -26.62
C SER A 183 0.46 -66.05 -25.85
N ASN A 184 0.78 -65.47 -24.68
CA ASN A 184 0.59 -66.13 -23.38
C ASN A 184 1.02 -65.28 -22.17
N ASN A 185 0.36 -65.59 -21.06
CA ASN A 185 0.61 -65.20 -19.67
C ASN A 185 2.06 -65.41 -19.20
N ASN A 186 2.53 -64.60 -18.26
CA ASN A 186 2.78 -64.96 -16.84
C ASN A 186 3.86 -64.08 -16.15
N THR A 187 3.52 -63.62 -14.95
CA THR A 187 4.26 -63.82 -13.69
C THR A 187 5.64 -63.15 -13.50
N SER A 188 5.61 -62.09 -12.67
CA SER A 188 6.54 -61.68 -11.60
C SER A 188 8.04 -62.01 -11.71
N ASN A 189 8.90 -60.99 -11.47
CA ASN A 189 9.67 -60.95 -10.23
C ASN A 189 10.41 -59.62 -10.01
N SER A 190 10.45 -59.25 -8.73
CA SER A 190 11.31 -58.28 -8.08
C SER A 190 12.79 -58.47 -8.33
N SER A 191 13.57 -57.38 -8.38
CA SER A 191 14.82 -57.31 -7.62
C SER A 191 15.25 -55.88 -7.35
N SER A 192 15.41 -55.64 -6.05
CA SER A 192 16.12 -54.57 -5.39
C SER A 192 17.59 -54.52 -5.78
N SER A 193 18.14 -53.33 -5.98
CA SER A 193 19.56 -53.08 -5.69
C SER A 193 19.75 -51.72 -5.02
N SER A 194 20.11 -51.83 -3.75
CA SER A 194 20.64 -50.80 -2.87
C SER A 194 22.06 -50.42 -3.29
N SER A 195 22.37 -49.13 -3.33
CA SER A 195 23.75 -48.66 -3.26
C SER A 195 23.83 -47.37 -2.45
N ALA A 196 24.48 -47.50 -1.30
CA ALA A 196 24.85 -46.42 -0.40
C ALA A 196 26.01 -45.64 -1.00
N ASN A 197 25.94 -44.31 -0.97
CA ASN A 197 27.14 -43.48 -1.02
C ASN A 197 27.05 -42.36 0.01
N LYS A 198 28.16 -42.24 0.73
CA LYS A 198 28.38 -41.49 1.96
C LYS A 198 29.08 -40.18 1.63
N ALA A 199 28.48 -39.08 2.09
CA ALA A 199 29.06 -37.80 2.48
C ALA A 199 29.97 -37.00 1.50
N ARG A 200 29.55 -35.76 1.21
CA ARG A 200 30.40 -34.59 1.47
C ARG A 200 29.55 -33.35 1.74
N ASN A 201 29.74 -32.81 2.94
CA ASN A 201 29.07 -31.65 3.52
C ASN A 201 29.85 -30.40 3.10
N ASN A 202 29.24 -29.44 2.41
CA ASN A 202 29.77 -28.11 2.20
C ASN A 202 28.64 -27.09 2.41
N ASN A 203 28.66 -26.45 3.58
CA ASN A 203 27.85 -25.29 3.90
C ASN A 203 28.44 -24.09 3.14
N ASN A 204 27.64 -23.46 2.28
CA ASN A 204 27.77 -22.04 1.97
C ASN A 204 26.36 -21.45 1.87
N ASN A 205 26.07 -20.51 2.78
CA ASN A 205 24.88 -19.66 2.75
C ASN A 205 24.92 -18.81 1.48
N SER A 206 23.89 -18.96 0.64
CA SER A 206 23.49 -17.92 -0.30
C SER A 206 21.98 -17.74 -0.17
N ASP A 207 21.62 -16.48 0.04
CA ASP A 207 20.29 -15.96 0.30
C ASP A 207 19.49 -15.97 -1.01
N GLY A 208 18.74 -17.04 -1.23
CA GLY A 208 17.88 -17.23 -2.40
C GLY A 208 16.51 -17.71 -1.94
N GLY A 209 15.49 -16.87 -2.14
CA GLY A 209 14.12 -16.94 -1.58
C GLY A 209 13.25 -18.13 -1.96
N GLY A 210 13.77 -19.36 -1.93
CA GLY A 210 12.96 -20.54 -1.71
C GLY A 210 12.56 -20.60 -0.24
N VAL A 211 11.26 -20.65 0.07
CA VAL A 211 10.76 -20.84 1.43
C VAL A 211 11.21 -22.22 1.92
N SER A 212 12.45 -22.31 2.41
CA SER A 212 12.95 -23.49 3.09
C SER A 212 12.12 -23.66 4.36
N CYS A 213 11.48 -24.82 4.50
CA CYS A 213 10.68 -25.11 5.68
C CYS A 213 11.64 -25.10 6.88
N ALA A 214 11.41 -24.22 7.85
CA ALA A 214 12.31 -24.02 8.99
C ALA A 214 12.60 -25.37 9.67
N ALA A 215 13.85 -25.63 10.08
CA ALA A 215 14.14 -26.89 10.78
C ALA A 215 13.33 -26.99 12.10
N PRO A 216 12.82 -28.18 12.48
CA PRO A 216 12.12 -28.33 13.75
C PRO A 216 13.02 -28.02 14.93
N THR A 217 12.52 -27.26 15.91
CA THR A 217 13.27 -26.88 17.12
C THR A 217 12.80 -27.61 18.39
N ILE A 218 11.58 -28.17 18.36
CA ILE A 218 10.93 -28.80 19.52
C ILE A 218 10.33 -30.13 19.06
N LYS A 219 10.48 -31.18 19.86
CA LYS A 219 9.94 -32.52 19.56
C LYS A 219 8.41 -32.51 19.56
N VAL A 220 7.79 -33.02 18.51
CA VAL A 220 6.35 -33.32 18.48
C VAL A 220 6.11 -34.65 17.79
N ASP A 221 5.14 -35.40 18.30
CA ASP A 221 4.58 -36.53 17.59
C ASP A 221 3.50 -36.00 16.63
N LEU A 222 3.91 -35.70 15.39
CA LEU A 222 2.99 -35.16 14.40
C LEU A 222 1.94 -36.19 13.96
N ALA A 223 2.25 -37.49 14.04
CA ALA A 223 1.28 -38.54 13.75
C ALA A 223 0.15 -38.53 14.78
N GLN A 224 0.49 -38.44 16.07
CA GLN A 224 -0.51 -38.32 17.13
C GLN A 224 -1.31 -37.02 17.02
N LEU A 225 -0.66 -35.90 16.68
CA LEU A 225 -1.34 -34.62 16.49
C LEU A 225 -2.38 -34.69 15.36
N LEU A 226 -2.03 -35.30 14.22
CA LEU A 226 -2.90 -35.41 13.04
C LEU A 226 -3.97 -36.51 13.14
N ALA A 227 -3.75 -37.49 14.03
CA ALA A 227 -4.72 -38.55 14.32
C ALA A 227 -5.85 -38.11 15.25
N HIS A 228 -5.68 -37.01 15.98
CA HIS A 228 -6.73 -36.47 16.83
C HIS A 228 -7.84 -35.84 15.97
N GLU A 229 -9.08 -36.30 16.17
CA GLU A 229 -10.26 -35.73 15.52
C GLU A 229 -10.66 -34.43 16.20
N GLU A 230 -10.33 -33.32 15.57
CA GLU A 230 -10.75 -31.96 15.95
C GLU A 230 -11.63 -31.41 14.84
N ASP A 231 -12.64 -30.61 15.21
CA ASP A 231 -13.50 -29.91 14.26
C ASP A 231 -12.62 -29.06 13.31
N PRO A 232 -12.74 -29.23 11.98
CA PRO A 232 -12.02 -28.44 10.98
C PRO A 232 -12.08 -26.93 11.23
N MET A 233 -13.20 -26.40 11.73
CA MET A 233 -13.33 -24.98 12.05
C MET A 233 -12.46 -24.57 13.24
N ILE A 234 -12.39 -25.40 14.29
CA ILE A 234 -11.51 -25.16 15.44
C ILE A 234 -10.06 -25.25 14.99
N THR A 235 -9.71 -26.27 14.19
CA THR A 235 -8.35 -26.43 13.65
C THR A 235 -7.93 -25.23 12.81
N THR A 236 -8.81 -24.74 11.94
CA THR A 236 -8.55 -23.55 11.11
C THR A 236 -8.32 -22.31 11.97
N ARG A 237 -9.15 -22.08 13.00
CA ARG A 237 -9.05 -20.91 13.87
C ARG A 237 -7.74 -20.84 14.65
N TRP A 238 -7.30 -21.93 15.27
CA TRP A 238 -6.04 -21.89 16.02
C TRP A 238 -4.83 -21.80 15.09
N ILE A 239 -4.88 -22.40 13.90
CA ILE A 239 -3.81 -22.22 12.90
C ILE A 239 -3.76 -20.77 12.44
N GLN A 240 -4.91 -20.15 12.15
CA GLN A 240 -4.98 -18.73 11.76
C GLN A 240 -4.42 -17.81 12.87
N ALA A 241 -4.73 -18.08 14.14
CA ALA A 241 -4.11 -17.36 15.25
C ALA A 241 -2.58 -17.49 15.28
N LEU A 242 -2.03 -18.62 14.84
CA LEU A 242 -0.57 -18.82 14.73
C LEU A 242 0.02 -18.26 13.43
N GLU A 243 -0.75 -18.03 12.36
CA GLU A 243 -0.24 -17.46 11.10
C GLU A 243 0.31 -16.04 11.30
N ASP A 244 -0.30 -15.27 12.21
CA ASP A 244 0.19 -13.94 12.59
C ASP A 244 1.65 -13.98 13.07
N VAL A 245 2.07 -15.06 13.74
CA VAL A 245 3.44 -15.24 14.24
C VAL A 245 4.47 -15.25 13.09
N ARG A 246 4.10 -15.71 11.89
CA ARG A 246 4.99 -15.75 10.72
C ARG A 246 5.49 -14.36 10.33
N LEU A 247 4.60 -13.37 10.36
CA LEU A 247 4.86 -12.00 9.92
C LEU A 247 5.51 -11.12 11.00
N ARG A 248 5.44 -11.51 12.28
CA ARG A 248 6.04 -10.73 13.39
C ARG A 248 7.56 -10.85 13.42
N LYS A 249 8.26 -9.76 13.71
CA LYS A 249 9.72 -9.80 13.95
C LYS A 249 10.02 -10.57 15.24
N THR A 250 11.23 -11.15 15.36
CA THR A 250 11.63 -11.95 16.53
C THR A 250 11.74 -11.15 17.83
N ASN A 251 11.82 -9.82 17.76
CA ASN A 251 11.77 -8.90 18.90
C ASN A 251 10.33 -8.50 19.31
N SER A 252 9.30 -8.92 18.56
CA SER A 252 7.89 -8.61 18.86
C SER A 252 7.31 -9.60 19.88
N GLY A 253 7.87 -9.59 21.08
CA GLY A 253 7.62 -10.60 22.10
C GLY A 253 6.15 -10.72 22.55
N GLY A 254 5.56 -9.62 23.01
CA GLY A 254 4.16 -9.59 23.46
C GLY A 254 3.17 -10.17 22.44
N PRO A 255 3.15 -9.67 21.19
CA PRO A 255 2.25 -10.18 20.14
C PRO A 255 2.40 -11.68 19.86
N ILE A 256 3.63 -12.20 19.78
CA ILE A 256 3.85 -13.65 19.53
C ILE A 256 3.34 -14.48 20.72
N LYS A 257 3.61 -14.05 21.96
CA LYS A 257 3.12 -14.72 23.18
C LYS A 257 1.60 -14.73 23.23
N HIS A 258 0.94 -13.62 22.87
CA HIS A 258 -0.51 -13.50 22.81
C HIS A 258 -1.13 -14.44 21.77
N ALA A 259 -0.59 -14.46 20.54
CA ALA A 259 -1.03 -15.35 19.46
C ALA A 259 -0.96 -16.84 19.88
N ILE A 260 0.12 -17.25 20.54
CA ILE A 260 0.28 -18.63 21.03
C ILE A 260 -0.72 -18.95 22.14
N LYS A 261 -0.92 -18.03 23.10
CA LYS A 261 -1.93 -18.20 24.18
C LYS A 261 -3.34 -18.30 23.61
N SER A 262 -3.67 -17.50 22.60
CA SER A 262 -4.95 -17.54 21.87
C SER A 262 -5.14 -18.88 21.15
N ALA A 263 -4.15 -19.36 20.41
CA ALA A 263 -4.20 -20.68 19.79
C ALA A 263 -4.39 -21.82 20.81
N MET A 264 -3.74 -21.71 21.98
CA MET A 264 -3.87 -22.68 23.08
C MET A 264 -5.24 -22.67 23.77
N SER A 265 -5.97 -21.55 23.76
CA SER A 265 -7.33 -21.47 24.29
C SER A 265 -8.36 -21.98 23.29
N ILE A 266 -8.08 -21.87 21.99
CA ILE A 266 -8.95 -22.32 20.90
C ILE A 266 -8.87 -23.83 20.68
N THR A 267 -7.65 -24.42 20.63
CA THR A 267 -7.48 -25.84 20.30
C THR A 267 -7.98 -26.78 21.40
N THR A 268 -8.66 -27.85 21.01
CA THR A 268 -9.02 -28.98 21.88
C THR A 268 -7.97 -30.08 21.83
N ASN A 269 -7.06 -30.05 20.84
CA ASN A 269 -5.98 -31.03 20.68
C ASN A 269 -4.88 -30.85 21.75
N LEU A 270 -4.83 -31.78 22.71
CA LEU A 270 -3.85 -31.77 23.79
C LEU A 270 -2.40 -31.85 23.31
N VAL A 271 -2.13 -32.51 22.18
CA VAL A 271 -0.78 -32.63 21.62
C VAL A 271 -0.30 -31.27 21.11
N ALA A 272 -1.16 -30.55 20.38
CA ALA A 272 -0.89 -29.18 19.93
C ALA A 272 -0.70 -28.24 21.12
N LYS A 273 -1.59 -28.29 22.11
CA LYS A 273 -1.49 -27.47 23.34
C LYS A 273 -0.19 -27.70 24.11
N ASN A 274 0.22 -28.96 24.28
CA ASN A 274 1.47 -29.30 24.96
C ASN A 274 2.71 -28.92 24.14
N TYR A 275 2.63 -28.95 22.81
CA TYR A 275 3.69 -28.44 21.95
C TYR A 275 3.86 -26.92 22.10
N LEU A 276 2.77 -26.16 22.02
CA LEU A 276 2.79 -24.70 22.18
C LEU A 276 3.26 -24.27 23.58
N LYS A 277 2.86 -24.99 24.64
CA LYS A 277 3.40 -24.78 25.99
C LYS A 277 4.93 -24.97 26.03
N ARG A 278 5.46 -26.01 25.38
CA ARG A 278 6.91 -26.23 25.30
C ARG A 278 7.61 -25.15 24.48
N ALA A 279 6.98 -24.63 23.43
CA ALA A 279 7.47 -23.49 22.66
C ALA A 279 7.57 -22.22 23.50
N LEU A 280 6.57 -21.94 24.34
CA LEU A 280 6.61 -20.83 25.30
C LEU A 280 7.65 -21.04 26.40
N LYS A 281 7.87 -22.27 26.89
CA LYS A 281 8.93 -22.55 27.87
C LYS A 281 10.35 -22.33 27.34
N LYS A 282 10.54 -22.37 26.02
CA LYS A 282 11.82 -22.07 25.36
C LYS A 282 12.01 -20.57 25.07
N TRP A 283 11.06 -19.74 25.46
CA TRP A 283 11.17 -18.30 25.42
C TRP A 283 12.17 -17.81 26.47
N LYS A 284 13.17 -17.01 26.07
CA LYS A 284 14.12 -16.36 26.99
C LYS A 284 14.27 -14.88 26.64
N GLY A 285 13.97 -14.00 27.62
CA GLY A 285 14.07 -12.55 27.49
C GLY A 285 13.22 -11.95 26.36
N ASN A 286 13.78 -10.96 25.66
CA ASN A 286 13.12 -10.28 24.53
C ASN A 286 13.22 -11.02 23.18
N SER A 287 13.86 -12.19 23.15
CA SER A 287 14.08 -12.95 21.91
C SER A 287 13.07 -14.09 21.74
N ALA A 288 12.11 -13.90 20.82
CA ALA A 288 11.10 -14.92 20.49
C ALA A 288 11.56 -15.89 19.39
N GLY A 289 12.84 -15.89 19.00
CA GLY A 289 13.33 -16.57 17.79
C GLY A 289 13.07 -18.09 17.75
N ILE A 290 13.40 -18.80 18.83
CA ILE A 290 13.18 -20.26 18.91
C ILE A 290 11.69 -20.59 18.92
N THR A 291 10.91 -19.85 19.72
CA THR A 291 9.45 -20.00 19.82
C THR A 291 8.78 -19.73 18.47
N LYS A 292 9.15 -18.65 17.78
CA LYS A 292 8.66 -18.31 16.44
C LYS A 292 8.96 -19.44 15.45
N ARG A 293 10.20 -19.93 15.39
CA ARG A 293 10.58 -21.04 14.49
C ARG A 293 9.76 -22.32 14.77
N ALA A 294 9.54 -22.65 16.04
CA ALA A 294 8.72 -23.81 16.43
C ALA A 294 7.27 -23.68 15.92
N VAL A 295 6.68 -22.49 16.12
CA VAL A 295 5.30 -22.20 15.70
C VAL A 295 5.15 -22.22 14.18
N VAL A 296 6.06 -21.54 13.45
CA VAL A 296 6.02 -21.50 11.98
C VAL A 296 6.18 -22.90 11.39
N TRP A 297 7.09 -23.71 11.94
CA TRP A 297 7.25 -25.10 11.52
C TRP A 297 5.98 -25.93 11.72
N LEU A 298 5.32 -25.79 12.89
CA LEU A 298 4.05 -26.48 13.14
C LEU A 298 2.98 -26.09 12.14
N VAL A 299 2.80 -24.79 11.89
CA VAL A 299 1.82 -24.26 10.93
C VAL A 299 2.08 -24.83 9.53
N ASP A 300 3.32 -24.78 9.04
CA ASP A 300 3.66 -25.28 7.71
C ASP A 300 3.40 -26.79 7.58
N ARG A 301 3.71 -27.59 8.62
CA ARG A 301 3.45 -29.04 8.62
C ARG A 301 1.97 -29.38 8.67
N VAL A 302 1.16 -28.66 9.45
CA VAL A 302 -0.29 -28.90 9.50
C VAL A 302 -0.95 -28.45 8.20
N ARG A 303 -0.50 -27.34 7.58
CA ARG A 303 -0.94 -26.93 6.24
C ARG A 303 -0.67 -27.99 5.18
N GLU A 304 0.53 -28.57 5.20
CA GLU A 304 0.90 -29.62 4.26
C GLU A 304 0.09 -30.92 4.48
N ALA A 305 -0.22 -31.26 5.74
CA ALA A 305 -0.98 -32.46 6.10
C ALA A 305 -2.49 -32.33 5.90
N ARG A 306 -3.04 -31.10 6.00
CA ARG A 306 -4.48 -30.79 5.95
C ARG A 306 -4.82 -29.75 4.87
N PRO A 307 -4.51 -30.00 3.60
CA PRO A 307 -4.88 -29.09 2.49
C PRO A 307 -6.40 -28.83 2.39
N ASP A 308 -7.23 -29.72 2.94
CA ASP A 308 -8.68 -29.61 3.03
C ASP A 308 -9.15 -28.36 3.81
N LEU A 309 -8.41 -27.94 4.83
CA LEU A 309 -8.73 -26.75 5.62
C LEU A 309 -8.59 -25.44 4.81
N TRP A 310 -7.91 -25.47 3.66
CA TRP A 310 -7.74 -24.33 2.74
C TRP A 310 -8.48 -24.54 1.41
N GLY A 311 -9.59 -25.28 1.43
CA GLY A 311 -10.50 -25.41 0.29
C GLY A 311 -10.04 -26.35 -0.81
N ARG A 312 -8.95 -27.12 -0.62
CA ARG A 312 -8.57 -28.18 -1.56
C ARG A 312 -9.41 -29.42 -1.29
N GLN A 313 -10.27 -29.78 -2.24
CA GLN A 313 -11.07 -31.00 -2.15
C GLN A 313 -10.19 -32.22 -2.44
N LEU A 314 -10.02 -33.08 -1.44
CA LEU A 314 -9.32 -34.38 -1.54
C LEU A 314 -10.25 -35.46 -1.01
N SER A 315 -10.15 -36.67 -1.59
CA SER A 315 -10.82 -37.82 -1.01
C SER A 315 -10.23 -38.16 0.36
N ASP A 316 -11.03 -38.74 1.26
CA ASP A 316 -10.56 -39.10 2.62
C ASP A 316 -9.34 -40.02 2.58
N GLN A 317 -9.28 -40.93 1.60
CA GLN A 317 -8.13 -41.80 1.39
C GLN A 317 -6.87 -41.02 1.00
N ALA A 318 -6.99 -40.04 0.09
CA ALA A 318 -5.88 -39.19 -0.31
C ALA A 318 -5.44 -38.26 0.84
N LEU A 319 -6.38 -37.75 1.62
CA LEU A 319 -6.10 -36.93 2.80
C LEU A 319 -5.36 -37.73 3.88
N ASN A 320 -5.80 -38.96 4.16
CA ASN A 320 -5.14 -39.83 5.13
C ASN A 320 -3.75 -40.26 4.65
N ALA A 321 -3.57 -40.52 3.34
CA ALA A 321 -2.26 -40.78 2.76
C ALA A 321 -1.33 -39.56 2.88
N GLN A 322 -1.84 -38.35 2.66
CA GLN A 322 -1.10 -37.09 2.81
C GLN A 322 -0.70 -36.84 4.27
N LYS A 323 -1.64 -36.98 5.22
CA LYS A 323 -1.35 -36.89 6.67
C LYS A 323 -0.23 -37.84 7.08
N LYS A 324 -0.29 -39.10 6.63
CA LYS A 324 0.73 -40.11 6.90
C LYS A 324 2.09 -39.73 6.30
N ALA A 325 2.10 -39.32 5.03
CA ALA A 325 3.34 -38.93 4.35
C ALA A 325 4.03 -37.74 5.02
N VAL A 326 3.27 -36.75 5.47
CA VAL A 326 3.80 -35.57 6.19
C VAL A 326 4.28 -35.96 7.60
N ALA A 327 3.54 -36.81 8.31
CA ALA A 327 3.96 -37.34 9.61
C ALA A 327 5.25 -38.15 9.52
N ASP A 328 5.39 -39.02 8.52
CA ASP A 328 6.59 -39.83 8.28
C ASP A 328 7.81 -38.95 7.95
N ARG A 329 7.62 -37.85 7.18
CA ARG A 329 8.69 -36.89 6.92
C ARG A 329 9.07 -36.12 8.17
N ALA A 330 8.09 -35.60 8.92
CA ALA A 330 8.35 -34.89 10.16
C ALA A 330 9.04 -35.78 11.20
N ALA A 331 8.72 -37.08 11.26
CA ALA A 331 9.41 -38.03 12.13
C ALA A 331 10.91 -38.14 11.79
N LYS A 332 11.26 -38.15 10.50
CA LYS A 332 12.67 -38.11 10.05
C LYS A 332 13.35 -36.81 10.45
N ASP A 333 12.69 -35.67 10.25
CA ASP A 333 13.22 -34.35 10.64
C ASP A 333 13.47 -34.29 12.17
N MET A 334 12.60 -34.92 12.97
CA MET A 334 12.72 -34.96 14.44
C MET A 334 13.88 -35.83 14.95
N VAL A 335 14.34 -36.81 14.18
CA VAL A 335 15.54 -37.59 14.51
C VAL A 335 16.76 -36.67 14.53
N LEU A 336 16.87 -35.76 13.55
CA LEU A 336 17.97 -34.80 13.46
C LEU A 336 17.97 -33.82 14.64
N VAL A 337 16.80 -33.41 15.13
CA VAL A 337 16.69 -32.57 16.35
C VAL A 337 17.22 -33.30 17.58
N LYS A 338 16.98 -34.61 17.69
CA LYS A 338 17.47 -35.41 18.82
C LYS A 338 19.00 -35.53 18.79
N GLU A 339 19.59 -35.63 17.60
CA GLU A 339 21.04 -35.64 17.43
C GLU A 339 21.65 -34.28 17.76
N ASN A 340 21.05 -33.18 17.27
CA ASN A 340 21.50 -31.82 17.57
C ASN A 340 21.34 -31.45 19.05
N ALA A 341 20.26 -31.90 19.70
CA ALA A 341 20.05 -31.66 21.14
C ALA A 341 21.06 -32.43 22.00
N LYS A 342 21.41 -33.66 21.62
CA LYS A 342 22.47 -34.43 22.29
C LYS A 342 23.84 -33.78 22.12
N LEU A 343 24.13 -33.23 20.94
CA LEU A 343 25.35 -32.47 20.69
C LEU A 343 25.39 -31.17 21.50
N ALA A 344 24.25 -30.49 21.68
CA ALA A 344 24.16 -29.29 22.51
C ALA A 344 24.27 -29.60 24.02
N GLU A 345 23.63 -30.67 24.52
CA GLU A 345 23.76 -31.11 25.92
C GLU A 345 25.21 -31.53 26.24
N ALA A 346 25.89 -32.21 25.32
CA ALA A 346 27.31 -32.58 25.49
C ALA A 346 28.29 -31.39 25.53
N VAL A 347 27.84 -30.18 25.16
CA VAL A 347 28.64 -28.95 25.19
C VAL A 347 28.32 -28.09 26.43
N VAL A 348 27.22 -28.38 27.14
CA VAL A 348 26.76 -27.59 28.29
C VAL A 348 27.07 -28.25 29.64
N ASP A 349 27.50 -29.52 29.67
CA ASP A 349 27.98 -30.22 30.87
C ASP A 349 29.38 -29.76 31.38
N SER A 350 29.85 -28.57 30.98
CA SER A 350 31.16 -28.02 31.38
C SER A 350 31.14 -26.60 31.95
N ASP A 351 29.98 -26.06 32.33
CA ASP A 351 29.91 -24.75 33.00
C ASP A 351 28.82 -24.74 34.08
N ASP A 352 29.25 -25.18 35.26
CA ASP A 352 28.96 -24.77 36.63
C ASP A 352 27.53 -24.47 37.10
N GLY A 353 27.26 -25.06 38.27
CA GLY A 353 26.03 -24.93 39.02
C GLY A 353 25.76 -23.49 39.44
N PHE A 354 24.53 -23.07 39.18
CA PHE A 354 23.94 -21.89 39.78
C PHE A 354 22.67 -22.33 40.49
N MET A 355 22.60 -22.01 41.78
CA MET A 355 21.53 -22.43 42.69
C MET A 355 20.19 -21.84 42.25
N ASP A 356 19.18 -22.72 42.15
CA ASP A 356 17.77 -22.36 42.20
C ASP A 356 17.44 -21.99 43.66
N ASP A 357 17.35 -20.70 43.96
CA ASP A 357 16.51 -20.21 45.05
C ASP A 357 15.19 -19.76 44.41
N ASP A 358 14.18 -20.60 44.61
CA ASP A 358 12.77 -20.29 44.49
C ASP A 358 12.44 -19.17 45.49
N ASP A 359 11.90 -18.05 45.00
CA ASP A 359 10.81 -17.29 45.61
C ASP A 359 10.64 -16.01 44.80
N ASP A 360 9.51 -15.85 44.12
CA ASP A 360 8.96 -14.51 43.90
C ASP A 360 7.46 -14.59 43.61
N ASP A 361 6.73 -14.24 44.67
CA ASP A 361 5.33 -13.84 44.71
C ASP A 361 5.05 -12.74 43.67
N GLU A 362 4.07 -12.99 42.81
CA GLU A 362 3.45 -11.97 41.98
C GLU A 362 2.65 -10.99 42.87
N SER A 363 3.30 -9.94 43.37
CA SER A 363 2.62 -8.69 43.74
C SER A 363 3.58 -7.50 43.64
N GLY A 364 3.45 -6.74 42.56
CA GLY A 364 4.19 -5.50 42.34
C GLY A 364 3.54 -4.67 41.26
N ASP A 365 2.47 -3.95 41.64
CA ASP A 365 2.12 -2.68 41.01
C ASP A 365 3.37 -1.79 41.07
N ASP A 366 3.95 -1.45 39.92
CA ASP A 366 4.91 -0.36 39.84
C ASP A 366 4.72 0.39 38.52
N ASP A 367 3.77 1.32 38.57
CA ASP A 367 3.71 2.49 37.69
C ASP A 367 4.93 3.37 38.00
N SER A 368 6.07 3.04 37.41
CA SER A 368 7.26 3.88 37.41
C SER A 368 7.61 4.25 35.98
N ASP A 369 6.96 5.30 35.50
CA ASP A 369 7.36 6.07 34.31
C ASP A 369 8.69 6.78 34.62
N GLY A 370 9.78 6.01 34.50
CA GLY A 370 11.14 6.53 34.44
C GLY A 370 11.39 7.21 33.09
N ASP A 371 11.32 8.53 33.11
CA ASP A 371 11.69 9.44 32.03
C ASP A 371 13.23 9.39 31.87
N GLU A 372 13.73 8.47 31.03
CA GLU A 372 15.12 8.49 30.57
C GLU A 372 15.19 9.25 29.24
N SER A 373 15.50 10.54 29.38
CA SER A 373 16.04 11.38 28.33
C SER A 373 17.51 11.03 28.10
N ASP A 374 17.79 10.18 27.11
CA ASP A 374 19.12 10.08 26.51
C ASP A 374 19.18 11.02 25.31
N ASP A 375 19.53 12.26 25.61
CA ASP A 375 20.25 13.17 24.72
C ASP A 375 21.71 12.70 24.70
N ASP A 376 22.12 11.98 23.66
CA ASP A 376 23.53 11.86 23.28
C ASP A 376 23.65 12.17 21.79
N ASP A 377 23.77 13.48 21.53
CA ASP A 377 24.46 14.03 20.37
C ASP A 377 25.94 13.63 20.46
N ASP A 378 26.42 12.76 19.56
CA ASP A 378 27.85 12.62 19.31
C ASP A 378 28.13 12.63 17.80
N ASP A 379 28.32 13.86 17.32
CA ASP A 379 28.98 14.20 16.07
C ASP A 379 30.41 13.65 16.07
N SER A 380 30.67 12.65 15.22
CA SER A 380 32.03 12.38 14.74
C SER A 380 32.05 12.28 13.23
N ASP A 381 32.24 13.46 12.64
CA ASP A 381 33.00 13.73 11.42
C ASP A 381 34.28 12.88 11.40
N ASP A 382 34.44 11.99 10.43
CA ASP A 382 35.78 11.53 10.03
C ASP A 382 35.82 11.28 8.52
N ASN A 383 36.45 12.24 7.85
CA ASN A 383 36.82 12.27 6.44
C ASN A 383 38.04 11.37 6.18
N GLU A 384 37.93 10.50 5.17
CA GLU A 384 38.94 10.13 4.15
C GLU A 384 40.32 9.56 4.60
N PRO A 385 41.18 9.00 3.70
CA PRO A 385 41.05 8.80 2.25
C PRO A 385 41.39 7.38 1.74
N GLU A 386 41.19 7.25 0.42
CA GLU A 386 41.73 6.30 -0.56
C GLU A 386 43.07 5.59 -0.24
N GLU A 387 43.18 4.29 -0.58
CA GLU A 387 44.36 3.70 -1.24
C GLU A 387 43.97 2.42 -2.05
N GLU A 388 43.99 2.51 -3.38
CA GLU A 388 44.54 1.45 -4.25
C GLU A 388 46.09 1.61 -4.28
N PRO A 389 46.96 0.72 -4.83
CA PRO A 389 46.75 -0.40 -5.78
C PRO A 389 47.64 -1.67 -5.57
N ASN A 390 47.35 -2.78 -6.26
CA ASN A 390 48.33 -3.56 -7.09
C ASN A 390 47.82 -4.96 -7.50
N ASP A 391 47.54 -5.11 -8.80
CA ASP A 391 48.32 -5.89 -9.77
C ASP A 391 48.94 -7.24 -9.35
N LYS A 392 48.43 -8.37 -9.90
CA LYS A 392 49.21 -9.30 -10.77
C LYS A 392 48.51 -10.60 -11.18
N SER A 393 48.74 -10.90 -12.47
CA SER A 393 49.04 -12.19 -13.11
C SER A 393 47.91 -13.15 -13.55
N THR A 394 47.61 -13.05 -14.86
CA THR A 394 47.77 -14.12 -15.88
C THR A 394 47.43 -15.57 -15.50
N THR A 395 46.41 -16.12 -16.17
CA THR A 395 46.53 -17.41 -16.88
C THR A 395 45.57 -17.44 -18.07
N ASP A 396 46.17 -17.52 -19.27
CA ASP A 396 45.57 -18.00 -20.51
C ASP A 396 44.89 -19.35 -20.34
N LEU A 397 43.65 -19.49 -20.82
CA LEU A 397 43.15 -20.75 -21.36
C LEU A 397 42.24 -20.51 -22.58
N ASP A 398 42.85 -20.85 -23.69
CA ASP A 398 42.41 -20.98 -25.07
C ASP A 398 41.19 -21.92 -25.23
N HIS A 399 40.04 -21.40 -25.67
CA HIS A 399 38.96 -22.20 -26.28
C HIS A 399 38.42 -21.53 -27.54
N GLN A 400 38.88 -22.07 -28.67
CA GLN A 400 38.34 -21.90 -30.01
C GLN A 400 36.83 -22.17 -30.03
N HIS A 401 36.04 -21.13 -30.29
CA HIS A 401 34.73 -21.25 -30.92
C HIS A 401 34.77 -20.55 -32.28
N GLN A 402 34.85 -21.35 -33.36
CA GLN A 402 34.44 -20.89 -34.68
C GLN A 402 32.91 -20.97 -34.78
N PRO A 403 32.21 -19.91 -35.22
CA PRO A 403 30.83 -20.01 -35.62
C PRO A 403 30.75 -20.47 -37.08
N LEU A 404 30.05 -21.57 -37.33
CA LEU A 404 29.61 -21.92 -38.68
C LEU A 404 28.40 -21.06 -39.05
N SER A 405 28.64 -20.16 -40.00
CA SER A 405 27.66 -19.33 -40.69
C SER A 405 26.73 -20.19 -41.57
N PHE A 406 25.42 -20.12 -41.30
CA PHE A 406 24.38 -20.35 -42.31
C PHE A 406 23.42 -19.16 -42.26
N THR A 407 23.56 -18.25 -43.23
CA THR A 407 22.69 -17.10 -43.43
C THR A 407 21.43 -17.50 -44.19
N ILE A 408 20.28 -17.45 -43.50
CA ILE A 408 18.94 -17.33 -44.08
C ILE A 408 18.59 -15.84 -44.09
N PRO A 409 17.82 -15.30 -45.07
CA PRO A 409 17.54 -13.88 -45.15
C PRO A 409 16.74 -13.44 -43.92
N PRO A 410 17.17 -12.40 -43.20
CA PRO A 410 16.41 -11.91 -42.06
C PRO A 410 15.04 -11.41 -42.52
N THR A 411 14.03 -11.52 -41.66
CA THR A 411 12.76 -10.83 -41.92
C THR A 411 13.02 -9.32 -42.04
N ILE A 412 12.16 -8.56 -42.74
CA ILE A 412 12.30 -7.08 -42.82
C ILE A 412 12.47 -6.46 -41.42
N VAL A 413 11.91 -7.11 -40.40
CA VAL A 413 12.02 -6.78 -38.98
C VAL A 413 13.47 -6.93 -38.46
N ASP A 414 14.09 -8.08 -38.72
CA ASP A 414 15.50 -8.35 -38.36
C ASP A 414 16.51 -7.54 -39.20
N LEU A 415 16.07 -6.98 -40.33
CA LEU A 415 16.86 -6.04 -41.16
C LEU A 415 16.73 -4.59 -40.71
N LEU A 416 15.60 -4.21 -40.09
CA LEU A 416 15.30 -2.82 -39.68
C LEU A 416 15.64 -2.53 -38.22
N LEU A 417 15.64 -3.54 -37.35
CA LEU A 417 16.26 -3.41 -36.02
C LEU A 417 17.68 -3.95 -36.11
N PRO A 418 18.70 -3.19 -35.65
CA PRO A 418 20.00 -3.80 -35.46
C PRO A 418 19.81 -5.04 -34.57
N PRO A 419 20.62 -6.10 -34.75
CA PRO A 419 20.60 -7.25 -33.85
C PRO A 419 20.77 -6.78 -32.40
N ALA A 420 21.42 -5.63 -32.16
CA ALA A 420 21.49 -4.96 -30.88
C ALA A 420 20.15 -4.34 -30.43
N LYS A 421 19.81 -4.57 -29.16
CA LYS A 421 18.84 -3.77 -28.41
C LYS A 421 19.03 -2.27 -28.64
N PRO A 422 17.96 -1.50 -28.91
CA PRO A 422 18.05 -0.04 -29.02
C PRO A 422 18.71 0.50 -27.76
N ALA A 423 19.87 1.14 -27.89
CA ALA A 423 20.57 1.71 -26.76
C ALA A 423 19.74 2.86 -26.18
N THR A 424 19.22 2.69 -24.96
CA THR A 424 18.50 3.74 -24.22
C THR A 424 19.43 4.69 -23.49
N ASP A 425 20.68 4.28 -23.32
CA ASP A 425 21.63 4.94 -22.46
C ASP A 425 22.34 5.98 -23.31
N GLY A 426 22.00 7.26 -23.13
CA GLY A 426 22.54 8.41 -23.88
C GLY A 426 24.07 8.60 -23.83
N LYS A 427 24.83 7.57 -23.45
CA LYS A 427 26.29 7.45 -23.50
C LYS A 427 26.82 6.91 -24.84
N ALA A 428 25.96 6.60 -25.82
CA ALA A 428 26.42 6.37 -27.18
C ALA A 428 27.07 7.66 -27.71
N ALA A 429 28.39 7.67 -27.82
CA ALA A 429 29.22 8.83 -28.16
C ALA A 429 28.98 9.44 -29.56
N SER A 430 27.94 9.00 -30.29
CA SER A 430 27.50 9.60 -31.54
C SER A 430 25.98 9.52 -31.73
N GLY A 431 25.23 10.32 -30.97
CA GLY A 431 24.04 11.03 -31.47
C GLY A 431 22.82 10.26 -32.03
N SER A 432 22.61 8.97 -31.77
CA SER A 432 21.46 8.23 -32.33
C SER A 432 20.46 7.71 -31.27
N SER A 433 20.04 8.56 -30.34
CA SER A 433 18.89 8.27 -29.45
C SER A 433 17.54 8.22 -30.19
N ASP A 434 17.54 8.48 -31.50
CA ASP A 434 16.36 8.59 -32.36
C ASP A 434 15.82 7.24 -32.89
N ILE A 435 16.23 6.08 -32.37
CA ILE A 435 15.65 4.81 -32.85
C ILE A 435 14.15 4.72 -32.51
N ILE A 436 13.74 5.33 -31.40
CA ILE A 436 12.35 5.38 -30.97
C ILE A 436 11.73 6.72 -31.43
N THR A 437 11.35 6.80 -32.70
CA THR A 437 10.66 7.96 -33.28
C THR A 437 9.13 7.75 -33.32
N PRO A 438 8.35 8.83 -33.48
CA PRO A 438 6.94 8.76 -33.84
C PRO A 438 6.63 7.90 -35.09
N LEU A 439 7.62 7.63 -35.96
CA LEU A 439 7.45 6.83 -37.17
C LEU A 439 7.77 5.34 -36.96
N THR A 440 8.63 5.01 -35.99
CA THR A 440 9.11 3.63 -35.77
C THR A 440 8.45 2.93 -34.59
N TRP A 441 7.75 3.66 -33.73
CA TRP A 441 7.12 3.08 -32.54
C TRP A 441 6.07 2.00 -32.82
N PRO A 442 5.21 2.05 -33.87
CA PRO A 442 4.21 1.00 -34.08
C PRO A 442 4.86 -0.36 -34.31
N TYR A 443 5.92 -0.35 -35.10
CA TYR A 443 6.73 -1.50 -35.40
C TYR A 443 7.50 -2.00 -34.16
N LEU A 444 8.07 -1.08 -33.36
CA LEU A 444 8.72 -1.43 -32.08
C LEU A 444 7.74 -2.02 -31.07
N VAL A 445 6.49 -1.56 -31.04
CA VAL A 445 5.43 -2.16 -30.22
C VAL A 445 5.20 -3.60 -30.66
N GLY A 446 4.96 -3.85 -31.96
CA GLY A 446 4.79 -5.21 -32.48
C GLY A 446 5.96 -6.13 -32.11
N ALA A 447 7.19 -5.67 -32.35
CA ALA A 447 8.42 -6.43 -32.03
C ALA A 447 8.57 -6.71 -30.53
N SER A 448 8.37 -5.70 -29.69
CA SER A 448 8.51 -5.84 -28.23
C SER A 448 7.43 -6.77 -27.67
N THR A 449 6.17 -6.58 -28.07
CA THR A 449 5.06 -7.45 -27.67
C THR A 449 5.31 -8.91 -28.07
N ARG A 450 5.78 -9.17 -29.30
CA ARG A 450 6.12 -10.54 -29.75
C ARG A 450 7.20 -11.18 -28.88
N ARG A 451 8.25 -10.43 -28.56
CA ARG A 451 9.38 -10.91 -27.73
C ARG A 451 8.97 -11.17 -26.28
N ILE A 452 8.18 -10.27 -25.69
CA ILE A 452 7.60 -10.45 -24.34
C ILE A 452 6.73 -11.71 -24.28
N LEU A 453 5.85 -11.91 -25.25
CA LEU A 453 5.00 -13.11 -25.30
C LEU A 453 5.82 -14.40 -25.45
N ASN A 454 6.87 -14.39 -26.27
CA ASN A 454 7.79 -15.53 -26.40
C ASN A 454 8.53 -15.82 -25.10
N TYR A 455 8.97 -14.78 -24.39
CA TYR A 455 9.58 -14.92 -23.08
C TYR A 455 8.62 -15.55 -22.06
N TYR A 456 7.39 -15.04 -21.95
CA TYR A 456 6.39 -15.63 -21.05
C TYR A 456 6.03 -17.07 -21.42
N LYS A 457 5.98 -17.39 -22.71
CA LYS A 457 5.81 -18.75 -23.22
C LYS A 457 6.97 -19.66 -22.79
N LYS A 458 8.21 -19.19 -22.84
CA LYS A 458 9.40 -19.90 -22.34
C LYS A 458 9.31 -20.14 -20.83
N GLN A 459 9.05 -19.10 -20.05
CA GLN A 459 8.92 -19.17 -18.59
C GLN A 459 7.84 -20.17 -18.13
N ARG A 460 6.67 -20.17 -18.77
CA ARG A 460 5.61 -21.15 -18.48
C ARG A 460 6.01 -22.58 -18.81
N THR A 461 6.73 -22.77 -19.92
CA THR A 461 7.22 -24.08 -20.32
C THR A 461 8.21 -24.62 -19.29
N GLU A 462 9.16 -23.79 -18.86
CA GLU A 462 10.14 -24.14 -17.83
C GLU A 462 9.47 -24.45 -16.48
N LEU A 463 8.52 -23.62 -16.05
CA LEU A 463 7.77 -23.84 -14.82
C LEU A 463 7.00 -25.18 -14.85
N ASP A 464 6.31 -25.48 -15.95
CA ASP A 464 5.57 -26.74 -16.08
C ASP A 464 6.50 -27.96 -16.11
N ASP A 465 7.70 -27.83 -16.69
CA ASP A 465 8.71 -28.90 -16.69
C ASP A 465 9.27 -29.12 -15.28
N VAL A 466 9.52 -28.05 -14.51
CA VAL A 466 9.87 -28.12 -13.09
C VAL A 466 8.75 -28.79 -12.28
N LEU A 467 7.48 -28.42 -12.51
CA LEU A 467 6.33 -29.02 -11.84
C LEU A 467 6.14 -30.50 -12.21
N ARG A 468 6.38 -30.88 -13.47
CA ARG A 468 6.37 -32.29 -13.90
C ARG A 468 7.43 -33.09 -13.18
N LYS A 469 8.67 -32.60 -13.18
CA LYS A 469 9.80 -33.25 -12.52
C LYS A 469 9.55 -33.41 -11.02
N ARG A 470 9.05 -32.36 -10.36
CA ARG A 470 8.66 -32.38 -8.94
C ARG A 470 7.58 -33.43 -8.64
N ASN A 471 6.64 -33.61 -9.56
CA ASN A 471 5.54 -34.56 -9.42
C ASN A 471 5.87 -35.96 -9.97
N MET A 472 7.14 -36.23 -10.31
CA MET A 472 7.59 -37.50 -10.93
C MET A 472 6.78 -37.89 -12.17
N ARG A 473 6.28 -36.90 -12.93
CA ARG A 473 5.61 -37.15 -14.20
C ARG A 473 6.66 -37.42 -15.27
N PRO A 474 6.39 -38.34 -16.22
CA PRO A 474 7.30 -38.59 -17.33
C PRO A 474 7.49 -37.33 -18.17
N ASP A 475 8.68 -37.21 -18.75
CA ASP A 475 9.01 -36.17 -19.71
C ASP A 475 8.07 -36.28 -20.92
N LEU A 476 7.72 -35.12 -21.50
CA LEU A 476 6.86 -35.10 -22.68
C LEU A 476 7.62 -35.58 -23.91
N SER A 477 6.92 -36.25 -24.82
CA SER A 477 7.42 -36.41 -26.18
C SER A 477 7.55 -35.06 -26.88
N ILE A 478 8.42 -34.97 -27.88
CA ILE A 478 8.63 -33.74 -28.68
C ILE A 478 7.30 -33.22 -29.27
N VAL A 479 6.42 -34.12 -29.73
CA VAL A 479 5.11 -33.77 -30.28
C VAL A 479 4.19 -33.17 -29.22
N GLU A 480 4.16 -33.75 -28.01
CA GLU A 480 3.38 -33.21 -26.91
C GLU A 480 3.94 -31.88 -26.40
N GLN A 481 5.26 -31.74 -26.37
CA GLN A 481 5.92 -30.49 -26.01
C GLN A 481 5.55 -29.39 -27.02
N ARG A 482 5.59 -29.67 -28.33
CA ARG A 482 5.15 -28.73 -29.38
C ARG A 482 3.68 -28.38 -29.24
N ARG A 483 2.80 -29.38 -29.08
CA ARG A 483 1.36 -29.15 -28.90
C ARG A 483 1.10 -28.27 -27.68
N ARG A 484 1.81 -28.51 -26.57
CA ARG A 484 1.72 -27.72 -25.35
C ARG A 484 2.22 -26.29 -25.57
N VAL A 485 3.36 -26.13 -26.22
CA VAL A 485 3.98 -24.84 -26.54
C VAL A 485 3.05 -24.00 -27.45
N GLY A 486 2.39 -24.62 -28.43
CA GLY A 486 1.36 -23.97 -29.25
C GLY A 486 0.15 -23.51 -28.44
N GLN A 487 -0.26 -24.27 -27.41
CA GLN A 487 -1.39 -23.91 -26.55
C GLN A 487 -1.09 -22.77 -25.57
N TYR A 488 0.17 -22.54 -25.20
CA TYR A 488 0.49 -21.48 -24.24
C TYR A 488 0.23 -20.08 -24.78
N MET A 489 0.44 -19.83 -26.08
CA MET A 489 0.20 -18.49 -26.63
C MET A 489 -1.28 -18.10 -26.49
N GLY A 490 -2.18 -19.01 -26.89
CA GLY A 490 -3.62 -18.82 -26.70
C GLY A 490 -4.00 -18.63 -25.23
N ARG A 491 -3.36 -19.36 -24.30
CA ARG A 491 -3.60 -19.19 -22.85
C ARG A 491 -3.10 -17.84 -22.32
N ILE A 492 -1.86 -17.46 -22.66
CA ILE A 492 -1.27 -16.18 -22.25
C ILE A 492 -2.16 -15.05 -22.76
N LEU A 493 -2.51 -15.06 -24.05
CA LEU A 493 -3.37 -14.04 -24.62
C LEU A 493 -4.80 -14.04 -24.05
N SER A 494 -5.35 -15.20 -23.69
CA SER A 494 -6.65 -15.27 -22.99
C SER A 494 -6.61 -14.76 -21.54
N GLU A 495 -5.42 -14.73 -20.93
CA GLU A 495 -5.22 -14.15 -19.60
C GLU A 495 -4.92 -12.65 -19.67
N CYS A 496 -4.19 -12.22 -20.71
CA CYS A 496 -3.91 -10.80 -20.98
C CYS A 496 -5.12 -10.05 -21.53
N VAL A 497 -6.08 -10.73 -22.17
CA VAL A 497 -7.31 -10.11 -22.69
C VAL A 497 -8.51 -10.90 -22.21
N LEU A 498 -9.23 -10.32 -21.25
CA LEU A 498 -10.31 -10.97 -20.52
C LEU A 498 -11.60 -11.17 -21.33
N VAL A 499 -11.55 -11.03 -22.65
CA VAL A 499 -12.73 -11.04 -23.50
C VAL A 499 -12.88 -12.40 -24.19
N PRO A 500 -13.66 -13.35 -23.64
CA PRO A 500 -13.56 -14.75 -24.04
C PRO A 500 -14.30 -15.04 -25.35
N ASP A 501 -15.34 -14.25 -25.69
CA ASP A 501 -16.32 -14.62 -26.72
C ASP A 501 -16.87 -13.43 -27.54
N LEU A 502 -16.05 -12.43 -27.85
CA LEU A 502 -16.47 -11.46 -28.87
C LEU A 502 -16.42 -12.13 -30.23
N ASN A 503 -17.55 -12.69 -30.64
CA ASN A 503 -17.89 -12.97 -32.03
C ASN A 503 -17.87 -11.64 -32.78
N PHE A 504 -16.70 -11.16 -33.18
CA PHE A 504 -16.55 -10.08 -34.13
C PHE A 504 -17.14 -10.58 -35.44
N LYS A 505 -18.41 -10.26 -35.69
CA LYS A 505 -18.99 -10.39 -37.03
C LYS A 505 -18.25 -9.39 -37.89
N SER A 506 -17.19 -9.84 -38.58
CA SER A 506 -16.64 -9.05 -39.67
C SER A 506 -17.80 -8.65 -40.58
N ASN A 507 -17.93 -7.35 -40.85
CA ASN A 507 -18.99 -6.80 -41.68
C ASN A 507 -18.77 -7.13 -43.17
N ASP A 508 -17.80 -8.00 -43.48
CA ASP A 508 -17.57 -8.57 -44.80
C ASP A 508 -18.72 -9.52 -45.19
N ASN A 509 -19.81 -8.93 -45.66
CA ASN A 509 -21.07 -9.57 -46.09
C ASN A 509 -20.94 -10.62 -47.23
N ASN A 510 -19.74 -11.10 -47.57
CA ASN A 510 -19.53 -11.90 -48.79
C ASN A 510 -18.89 -13.29 -48.61
N ASN A 511 -18.66 -13.79 -47.38
CA ASN A 511 -18.15 -15.15 -47.20
C ASN A 511 -18.88 -15.92 -46.08
N ASN A 512 -19.62 -16.96 -46.46
CA ASN A 512 -20.37 -17.88 -45.57
C ASN A 512 -19.50 -18.78 -44.66
N ASN A 513 -18.25 -18.40 -44.36
CA ASN A 513 -17.39 -19.17 -43.48
C ASN A 513 -17.48 -18.61 -42.06
N ASN A 514 -18.24 -19.30 -41.19
CA ASN A 514 -18.42 -19.00 -39.76
C ASN A 514 -17.15 -19.27 -38.92
N ASN A 515 -15.97 -18.85 -39.37
CA ASN A 515 -14.77 -18.91 -38.54
C ASN A 515 -14.77 -17.73 -37.57
N THR A 516 -15.24 -17.98 -36.34
CA THR A 516 -15.04 -17.05 -35.23
C THR A 516 -13.55 -16.96 -34.92
N THR A 517 -12.91 -15.84 -35.26
CA THR A 517 -11.55 -15.53 -34.85
C THR A 517 -11.55 -15.20 -33.36
N SER A 518 -10.73 -15.89 -32.56
CA SER A 518 -10.61 -15.59 -31.14
C SER A 518 -9.92 -14.24 -30.89
N ALA A 519 -10.16 -13.62 -29.73
CA ALA A 519 -9.48 -12.36 -29.36
C ALA A 519 -7.94 -12.51 -29.39
N ALA A 520 -7.43 -13.68 -28.97
CA ALA A 520 -6.02 -14.03 -29.03
C ALA A 520 -5.48 -14.01 -30.49
N GLU A 521 -6.18 -14.65 -31.42
CA GLU A 521 -5.81 -14.65 -32.84
C GLU A 521 -5.85 -13.25 -33.44
N SER A 522 -6.80 -12.41 -33.01
CA SER A 522 -6.91 -11.00 -33.45
C SER A 522 -5.72 -10.16 -32.99
N ILE A 523 -5.24 -10.37 -31.76
CA ILE A 523 -4.05 -9.68 -31.23
C ILE A 523 -2.78 -10.19 -31.91
N GLU A 524 -2.66 -11.51 -32.11
CA GLU A 524 -1.53 -12.07 -32.85
C GLU A 524 -1.48 -11.54 -34.29
N ALA A 525 -2.62 -11.47 -34.98
CA ALA A 525 -2.72 -10.83 -36.29
C ALA A 525 -2.33 -9.34 -36.25
N SER A 526 -2.66 -8.63 -35.17
CA SER A 526 -2.28 -7.23 -34.98
C SER A 526 -0.78 -7.06 -34.80
N ILE A 527 -0.15 -7.95 -34.03
CA ILE A 527 1.30 -7.99 -33.85
C ILE A 527 1.99 -8.22 -35.19
N GLU A 528 1.56 -9.25 -35.95
CA GLU A 528 2.12 -9.56 -37.26
C GLU A 528 1.91 -8.40 -38.25
N MET A 529 0.73 -7.77 -38.24
CA MET A 529 0.47 -6.59 -39.07
C MET A 529 1.44 -5.44 -38.76
N LEU A 530 1.70 -5.13 -37.48
CA LEU A 530 2.65 -4.10 -37.08
C LEU A 530 4.10 -4.46 -37.45
N LEU A 531 4.47 -5.74 -37.33
CA LEU A 531 5.76 -6.26 -37.76
C LEU A 531 5.98 -6.11 -39.26
N MET A 532 4.92 -6.25 -40.06
CA MET A 532 4.95 -6.02 -41.51
C MET A 532 4.90 -4.54 -41.93
N GLY A 533 4.96 -3.61 -40.96
CA GLY A 533 4.91 -2.17 -41.23
C GLY A 533 3.49 -1.62 -41.44
N GLY A 534 2.46 -2.34 -40.98
CA GLY A 534 1.09 -1.84 -40.96
C GLY A 534 0.90 -0.64 -40.02
N SER A 535 -0.14 0.15 -40.26
CA SER A 535 -0.45 1.33 -39.44
C SER A 535 -1.10 0.93 -38.12
N TYR A 536 -0.73 1.58 -37.02
CA TYR A 536 -1.40 1.40 -35.73
C TYR A 536 -2.86 1.92 -35.77
N GLU A 537 -3.16 2.88 -36.65
CA GLU A 537 -4.49 3.49 -36.77
C GLU A 537 -5.54 2.52 -37.28
N THR A 538 -5.14 1.48 -38.02
CA THR A 538 -6.05 0.45 -38.54
C THR A 538 -6.45 -0.58 -37.49
N LEU A 539 -5.81 -0.56 -36.32
CA LEU A 539 -6.18 -1.44 -35.21
C LEU A 539 -7.49 -1.00 -34.59
N ASN A 540 -8.35 -1.97 -34.29
CA ASN A 540 -9.55 -1.70 -33.52
C ASN A 540 -9.20 -1.39 -32.04
N PRO A 541 -10.13 -0.78 -31.27
CA PRO A 541 -9.84 -0.38 -29.89
C PRO A 541 -9.39 -1.52 -28.98
N LEU A 542 -9.90 -2.74 -29.19
CA LEU A 542 -9.52 -3.91 -28.40
C LEU A 542 -8.12 -4.42 -28.73
N GLN A 543 -7.72 -4.36 -30.00
CA GLN A 543 -6.37 -4.69 -30.43
C GLN A 543 -5.37 -3.70 -29.83
N LYS A 544 -5.68 -2.40 -29.88
CA LYS A 544 -4.88 -1.35 -29.21
C LYS A 544 -4.76 -1.61 -27.71
N LEU A 545 -5.89 -1.93 -27.06
CA LEU A 545 -5.94 -2.23 -25.63
C LEU A 545 -5.13 -3.48 -25.26
N GLY A 546 -5.23 -4.56 -26.04
CA GLY A 546 -4.48 -5.78 -25.83
C GLY A 546 -2.97 -5.59 -25.96
N LEU A 547 -2.52 -4.79 -26.93
CA LEU A 547 -1.10 -4.43 -27.06
C LEU A 547 -0.60 -3.63 -25.85
N LEU A 548 -1.36 -2.61 -25.43
CA LEU A 548 -1.06 -1.83 -24.23
C LEU A 548 -1.00 -2.72 -22.99
N ARG A 549 -1.94 -3.66 -22.85
CA ARG A 549 -1.99 -4.57 -21.71
C ARG A 549 -0.71 -5.38 -21.57
N ILE A 550 -0.22 -5.96 -22.67
CA ILE A 550 1.01 -6.76 -22.66
C ILE A 550 2.22 -5.90 -22.26
N LEU A 551 2.30 -4.66 -22.77
CA LEU A 551 3.39 -3.74 -22.40
C LEU A 551 3.31 -3.30 -20.94
N VAL A 552 2.10 -3.04 -20.42
CA VAL A 552 1.87 -2.68 -19.02
C VAL A 552 2.21 -3.84 -18.08
N GLU A 553 1.81 -5.08 -18.42
CA GLU A 553 2.18 -6.26 -17.64
C GLU A 553 3.69 -6.46 -17.58
N ALA A 554 4.38 -6.33 -18.72
CA ALA A 554 5.84 -6.35 -18.72
C ALA A 554 6.45 -5.19 -17.92
N ALA A 555 5.82 -4.02 -17.93
CA ALA A 555 6.29 -2.86 -17.19
C ALA A 555 6.19 -3.07 -15.66
N TYR A 556 5.19 -3.82 -15.18
CA TYR A 556 5.08 -4.19 -13.76
C TYR A 556 6.27 -5.03 -13.28
N ASP A 557 6.91 -5.80 -14.16
CA ASP A 557 8.09 -6.61 -13.84
C ASP A 557 9.41 -5.79 -13.81
N THR A 558 9.36 -4.50 -14.15
CA THR A 558 10.55 -3.64 -14.20
C THR A 558 11.00 -3.17 -12.82
N TYR A 559 12.32 -3.09 -12.62
CA TYR A 559 12.91 -2.63 -11.36
C TYR A 559 12.46 -1.20 -11.00
N LYS A 560 12.34 -0.32 -12.00
CA LYS A 560 11.90 1.07 -11.80
C LYS A 560 10.48 1.18 -11.24
N VAL A 561 9.55 0.35 -11.72
CA VAL A 561 8.18 0.30 -11.18
C VAL A 561 8.19 -0.24 -9.75
N HIS A 562 8.93 -1.32 -9.49
CA HIS A 562 9.09 -1.84 -8.12
C HIS A 562 9.70 -0.81 -7.15
N GLN A 563 10.73 -0.08 -7.58
CA GLN A 563 11.36 0.98 -6.80
C GLN A 563 10.36 2.10 -6.50
N CYS A 564 9.61 2.56 -7.50
CA CYS A 564 8.57 3.59 -7.31
C CYS A 564 7.50 3.14 -6.29
N VAL A 565 7.06 1.87 -6.35
CA VAL A 565 6.13 1.30 -5.36
C VAL A 565 6.74 1.26 -3.96
N ALA A 566 7.99 0.83 -3.83
CA ALA A 566 8.70 0.78 -2.55
C ALA A 566 8.87 2.18 -1.94
N ASP A 567 9.26 3.16 -2.75
CA ASP A 567 9.44 4.55 -2.32
C ASP A 567 8.11 5.16 -1.84
N ASN A 568 7.02 4.93 -2.59
CA ASN A 568 5.68 5.37 -2.18
C ASN A 568 5.24 4.71 -0.86
N PHE A 569 5.52 3.42 -0.68
CA PHE A 569 5.22 2.71 0.57
C PHE A 569 6.03 3.27 1.74
N ASN A 570 7.32 3.54 1.54
CA ASN A 570 8.19 4.13 2.55
C ASN A 570 7.74 5.55 2.92
N SER A 571 7.41 6.37 1.91
CA SER A 571 6.87 7.72 2.11
C SER A 571 5.58 7.71 2.93
N ARG A 572 4.63 6.81 2.61
CA ARG A 572 3.39 6.66 3.38
C ARG A 572 3.66 6.20 4.81
N THR A 573 4.58 5.25 4.99
CA THR A 573 4.98 4.76 6.32
C THR A 573 5.59 5.87 7.17
N ASN A 574 6.43 6.70 6.57
CA ASN A 574 7.06 7.84 7.24
C ASN A 574 6.03 8.93 7.58
N ALA A 575 5.09 9.22 6.68
CA ALA A 575 3.99 10.14 6.95
C ALA A 575 3.11 9.66 8.12
N LEU A 576 2.80 8.35 8.19
CA LEU A 576 2.06 7.77 9.32
C LEU A 576 2.83 7.89 10.63
N LYS A 577 4.14 7.60 10.64
CA LYS A 577 4.98 7.79 11.83
C LYS A 577 5.04 9.26 12.28
N SER A 578 5.14 10.19 11.32
CA SER A 578 5.12 11.63 11.61
C SER A 578 3.79 12.05 12.24
N LEU A 579 2.67 11.57 11.70
CA LEU A 579 1.34 11.83 12.25
C LEU A 579 1.19 11.24 13.67
N GLU A 580 1.68 10.03 13.91
CA GLU A 580 1.67 9.42 15.25
C GLU A 580 2.53 10.21 16.25
N ALA A 581 3.71 10.70 15.82
CA ALA A 581 4.57 11.54 16.65
C ALA A 581 3.90 12.88 16.99
N GLU A 582 3.25 13.51 16.01
CA GLU A 582 2.48 14.74 16.21
C GLU A 582 1.28 14.52 17.16
N GLN A 583 0.55 13.43 17.01
CA GLN A 583 -0.53 13.07 17.94
C GLN A 583 -0.03 12.84 19.37
N ARG A 584 1.17 12.26 19.55
CA ARG A 584 1.79 12.12 20.88
C ARG A 584 2.20 13.47 21.45
N ARG A 585 2.79 14.35 20.65
CA ARG A 585 3.15 15.72 21.06
C ARG A 585 1.92 16.52 21.46
N ALA A 586 0.86 16.48 20.66
CA ALA A 586 -0.40 17.15 20.97
C ALA A 586 -1.04 16.62 22.26
N LYS A 587 -0.99 15.30 22.52
CA LYS A 587 -1.47 14.72 23.78
C LYS A 587 -0.63 15.14 24.98
N LYS A 588 0.70 15.20 24.84
CA LYS A 588 1.60 15.67 25.89
C LYS A 588 1.32 17.13 26.22
N GLN A 589 1.25 17.99 25.19
CA GLN A 589 0.90 19.41 25.34
C GLN A 589 -0.46 19.60 26.02
N ALA A 590 -1.50 18.88 25.60
CA ALA A 590 -2.81 18.96 26.24
C ALA A 590 -2.79 18.51 27.72
N LYS A 591 -1.96 17.52 28.08
CA LYS A 591 -1.77 17.09 29.47
C LYS A 591 -1.04 18.16 30.28
N ASP A 592 -0.01 18.77 29.71
CA ASP A 592 0.78 19.83 30.35
C ASP A 592 -0.04 21.12 30.53
N GLU A 593 -0.84 21.51 29.53
CA GLU A 593 -1.80 22.63 29.62
C GLU A 593 -2.86 22.39 30.71
N LEU A 594 -3.44 21.18 30.75
CA LEU A 594 -4.39 20.82 31.81
C LEU A 594 -3.74 20.88 33.21
N ALA A 595 -2.49 20.44 33.34
CA ALA A 595 -1.75 20.51 34.59
C ALA A 595 -1.47 21.97 35.00
N GLN A 596 -1.16 22.85 34.05
CA GLN A 596 -1.01 24.29 34.30
C GLN A 596 -2.33 24.95 34.69
N ASP A 597 -3.44 24.60 34.05
CA ASP A 597 -4.78 25.08 34.40
C ASP A 597 -5.16 24.65 35.82
N GLU A 598 -4.90 23.38 36.19
CA GLU A 598 -5.11 22.90 37.55
C GLU A 598 -4.25 23.65 38.59
N ALA A 599 -2.99 23.96 38.26
CA ALA A 599 -2.11 24.73 39.13
C ALA A 599 -2.63 26.16 39.35
N ARG A 600 -3.02 26.85 38.27
CA ARG A 600 -3.63 28.20 38.34
C ARG A 600 -4.93 28.20 39.13
N ALA A 601 -5.78 27.19 38.96
CA ALA A 601 -7.02 27.06 39.72
C ALA A 601 -6.78 26.89 41.22
N ARG A 602 -5.75 26.13 41.63
CA ARG A 602 -5.34 25.98 43.04
C ARG A 602 -4.82 27.31 43.62
N GLU A 603 -4.02 28.04 42.86
CA GLU A 603 -3.53 29.37 43.28
C GLU A 603 -4.67 30.37 43.46
N TYR A 604 -5.63 30.38 42.54
CA TYR A 604 -6.80 31.23 42.60
C TYR A 604 -7.67 30.93 43.84
N LEU A 605 -7.96 29.65 44.10
CA LEU A 605 -8.72 29.25 45.30
C LEU A 605 -8.01 29.67 46.59
N ALA A 606 -6.68 29.50 46.67
CA ALA A 606 -5.90 29.92 47.82
C ALA A 606 -5.89 31.45 47.99
N ALA A 607 -5.87 32.21 46.89
CA ALA A 607 -5.97 33.67 46.92
C ALA A 607 -7.36 34.13 47.38
N ASP A 608 -8.43 33.55 46.85
CA ASP A 608 -9.83 33.88 47.20
C ASP A 608 -10.11 33.66 48.70
N VAL A 609 -9.62 32.56 49.27
CA VAL A 609 -9.74 32.30 50.72
C VAL A 609 -8.97 33.31 51.57
N ARG A 610 -7.76 33.71 51.14
CA ARG A 610 -6.96 34.73 51.83
C ARG A 610 -7.61 36.11 51.76
N GLU A 611 -8.09 36.50 50.58
CA GLU A 611 -8.80 37.76 50.38
C GLU A 611 -10.09 37.82 51.21
N ALA A 612 -10.85 36.72 51.27
CA ALA A 612 -12.04 36.62 52.11
C ALA A 612 -11.72 36.76 53.62
N PHE A 613 -10.61 36.18 54.08
CA PHE A 613 -10.14 36.33 55.46
C PHE A 613 -9.74 37.78 55.76
N ILE A 614 -8.91 38.39 54.91
CA ILE A 614 -8.47 39.78 55.05
C ILE A 614 -9.67 40.73 55.02
N GLY A 615 -10.62 40.54 54.10
CA GLY A 615 -11.84 41.33 54.02
C GLY A 615 -12.76 41.16 55.24
N LYS A 616 -12.77 39.98 55.87
CA LYS A 616 -13.44 39.78 57.17
C LYS A 616 -12.73 40.57 58.27
N LYS A 617 -11.40 40.52 58.33
CA LYS A 617 -10.61 41.23 59.35
C LYS A 617 -10.66 42.75 59.20
N ARG A 618 -10.65 43.28 57.98
CA ARG A 618 -10.91 44.71 57.71
C ARG A 618 -12.25 45.16 58.30
N ARG A 619 -13.32 44.38 58.09
CA ARG A 619 -14.65 44.67 58.67
C ARG A 619 -14.65 44.63 60.19
N GLU A 620 -14.01 43.62 60.81
CA GLU A 620 -13.89 43.53 62.27
C GLU A 620 -13.09 44.72 62.86
N MET A 621 -12.04 45.19 62.18
CA MET A 621 -11.30 46.39 62.58
C MET A 621 -12.15 47.66 62.52
N ILE A 622 -12.99 47.82 61.48
CA ILE A 622 -13.92 48.94 61.36
C ILE A 622 -14.98 48.87 62.47
N GLU A 623 -15.59 47.70 62.70
CA GLU A 623 -16.64 47.50 63.71
C GLU A 623 -16.14 47.68 65.15
N SER A 624 -14.92 47.22 65.46
CA SER A 624 -14.33 47.35 66.80
C SER A 624 -14.00 48.79 67.19
N GLY A 625 -14.02 49.73 66.24
CA GLY A 625 -13.77 51.16 66.49
C GLY A 625 -12.37 51.48 67.01
N ARG A 626 -11.42 50.51 67.00
CA ARG A 626 -10.03 50.73 67.45
C ARG A 626 -9.33 51.86 66.68
N TYR A 627 -9.78 52.15 65.46
CA TYR A 627 -9.26 53.22 64.59
C TYR A 627 -10.19 54.44 64.44
N ALA A 628 -11.31 54.50 65.18
CA ALA A 628 -12.31 55.56 65.04
C ALA A 628 -11.78 56.99 65.33
N SER A 629 -10.63 57.12 66.00
CA SER A 629 -10.03 58.41 66.36
C SER A 629 -9.20 59.07 65.25
N GLN A 630 -8.88 58.38 64.13
CA GLN A 630 -7.98 58.87 63.07
C GLN A 630 -8.61 58.84 61.64
N GLY A 631 -9.93 58.99 61.51
CA GLY A 631 -10.61 58.92 60.20
C GLY A 631 -11.05 57.48 59.84
N GLY A 632 -11.49 56.75 60.86
CA GLY A 632 -11.41 55.28 61.03
C GLY A 632 -12.11 54.31 60.08
N GLU A 633 -12.56 54.71 58.90
CA GLU A 633 -13.04 53.77 57.88
C GLU A 633 -12.24 53.90 56.59
N HIS A 634 -11.95 55.13 56.17
CA HIS A 634 -11.13 55.41 54.99
C HIS A 634 -9.72 54.83 55.13
N VAL A 635 -9.11 55.00 56.31
CA VAL A 635 -7.75 54.52 56.58
C VAL A 635 -7.67 52.99 56.51
N VAL A 636 -8.68 52.27 57.03
CA VAL A 636 -8.69 50.79 57.02
C VAL A 636 -8.93 50.23 55.62
N ASN A 637 -9.68 50.94 54.78
CA ASN A 637 -9.91 50.55 53.39
C ASN A 637 -8.70 50.84 52.49
N GLU A 638 -7.86 51.81 52.84
CA GLU A 638 -6.62 52.14 52.11
C GLU A 638 -5.40 51.32 52.53
N MET A 639 -5.45 50.65 53.68
CA MET A 639 -4.35 49.78 54.12
C MET A 639 -4.05 48.71 53.07
N THR A 640 -2.78 48.38 52.85
CA THR A 640 -2.45 47.23 52.01
C THR A 640 -2.76 45.92 52.73
N ASP A 641 -2.85 44.81 52.01
CA ASP A 641 -3.12 43.51 52.61
C ASP A 641 -2.04 43.11 53.63
N GLU A 642 -0.78 43.47 53.37
CA GLU A 642 0.34 43.29 54.29
C GLU A 642 0.19 44.13 55.57
N GLU A 643 -0.24 45.39 55.45
CA GLU A 643 -0.48 46.27 56.59
C GLU A 643 -1.62 45.74 57.47
N VAL A 644 -2.66 45.15 56.86
CA VAL A 644 -3.73 44.48 57.60
C VAL A 644 -3.21 43.25 58.33
N ILE A 645 -2.39 42.43 57.68
CA ILE A 645 -1.78 41.23 58.28
C ILE A 645 -0.86 41.61 59.45
N ASP A 646 -0.07 42.67 59.32
CA ASP A 646 0.82 43.14 60.39
C ASP A 646 0.06 43.76 61.58
N ALA A 647 -1.17 44.24 61.33
CA ALA A 647 -2.06 44.75 62.38
C ALA A 647 -2.87 43.65 63.10
N LEU A 648 -2.82 42.39 62.63
CA LEU A 648 -3.46 41.26 63.30
C LEU A 648 -2.82 40.97 64.65
N ASP A 649 -3.62 40.53 65.61
CA ASP A 649 -3.08 39.96 66.83
C ASP A 649 -2.49 38.56 66.59
N GLU A 650 -1.79 38.04 67.59
CA GLU A 650 -1.04 36.78 67.45
C GLU A 650 -1.96 35.57 67.20
N GLU A 651 -3.21 35.62 67.67
CA GLU A 651 -4.24 34.60 67.43
C GLU A 651 -4.71 34.65 65.97
N ASP A 652 -5.08 35.84 65.47
CA ASP A 652 -5.53 36.02 64.09
C ASP A 652 -4.42 35.75 63.07
N ARG A 653 -3.16 36.04 63.42
CA ARG A 653 -1.99 35.71 62.60
C ARG A 653 -1.78 34.20 62.50
N ALA A 654 -1.95 33.47 63.60
CA ALA A 654 -1.92 32.01 63.58
C ALA A 654 -3.05 31.43 62.71
N ASP A 655 -4.25 31.99 62.79
CA ASP A 655 -5.37 31.61 61.92
C ASP A 655 -5.06 31.87 60.43
N TYR A 656 -4.43 33.00 60.10
CA TYR A 656 -3.98 33.32 58.74
C TYR A 656 -2.94 32.32 58.21
N ASP A 657 -1.96 31.95 59.03
CA ASP A 657 -0.90 31.00 58.64
C ASP A 657 -1.42 29.56 58.48
N THR A 658 -2.57 29.22 59.09
CA THR A 658 -3.23 27.91 58.93
C THR A 658 -4.18 27.84 57.73
N LEU A 659 -4.33 28.92 56.95
CA LEU A 659 -5.17 28.91 55.77
C LEU A 659 -4.73 27.84 54.75
N PRO A 660 -5.68 27.26 53.99
CA PRO A 660 -5.39 26.23 53.00
C PRO A 660 -4.32 26.66 51.98
N LYS A 661 -3.22 25.90 51.91
CA LYS A 661 -2.21 26.07 50.85
C LYS A 661 -2.77 25.60 49.51
N PRO A 662 -2.28 26.09 48.35
CA PRO A 662 -2.75 25.65 47.03
C PRO A 662 -2.81 24.12 46.86
N SER A 663 -1.85 23.38 47.43
CA SER A 663 -1.80 21.91 47.37
C SER A 663 -2.85 21.19 48.22
N SER A 664 -3.51 21.87 49.16
CA SER A 664 -4.46 21.27 50.10
C SER A 664 -5.90 21.21 49.59
N PHE A 665 -6.21 21.89 48.48
CA PHE A 665 -7.55 21.91 47.91
C PHE A 665 -7.91 20.55 47.25
N PRO A 666 -9.13 20.03 47.49
CA PRO A 666 -9.55 18.75 46.92
C PRO A 666 -9.69 18.85 45.40
N LYS A 667 -9.34 17.76 44.70
CA LYS A 667 -9.35 17.70 43.23
C LYS A 667 -10.71 18.09 42.62
N THR A 668 -11.82 17.76 43.29
CA THR A 668 -13.18 18.11 42.83
C THR A 668 -13.45 19.61 42.79
N GLU A 669 -12.89 20.38 43.72
CA GLU A 669 -13.03 21.83 43.77
C GLU A 669 -12.11 22.50 42.74
N VAL A 670 -10.88 22.01 42.62
CA VAL A 670 -9.94 22.43 41.58
C VAL A 670 -10.53 22.21 40.19
N SER A 671 -11.10 21.03 39.90
CA SER A 671 -11.73 20.76 38.60
C SER A 671 -12.92 21.69 38.30
N LYS A 672 -13.72 22.07 39.30
CA LYS A 672 -14.81 23.04 39.11
C LYS A 672 -14.26 24.43 38.78
N MET A 673 -13.19 24.85 39.46
CA MET A 673 -12.56 26.14 39.19
C MET A 673 -11.86 26.14 37.83
N VAL A 674 -11.20 25.03 37.43
CA VAL A 674 -10.65 24.86 36.06
C VAL A 674 -11.77 25.01 35.03
N ALA A 675 -12.90 24.33 35.21
CA ALA A 675 -14.05 24.46 34.30
C ALA A 675 -14.57 25.90 34.23
N LYS A 676 -14.66 26.61 35.37
CA LYS A 676 -15.05 28.02 35.42
C LYS A 676 -14.04 28.94 34.72
N ASN A 677 -12.74 28.69 34.89
CA ASN A 677 -11.67 29.45 34.23
C ASN A 677 -11.66 29.20 32.72
N GLN A 678 -11.85 27.94 32.30
CA GLN A 678 -11.97 27.58 30.89
C GLN A 678 -13.24 28.17 30.27
N GLU A 679 -14.35 28.20 30.99
CA GLU A 679 -15.56 28.90 30.57
C GLU A 679 -15.30 30.40 30.41
N ALA A 680 -14.71 31.06 31.41
CA ALA A 680 -14.35 32.47 31.35
C ALA A 680 -13.37 32.79 30.21
N ALA A 681 -12.38 31.92 29.96
CA ALA A 681 -11.43 32.05 28.86
C ALA A 681 -12.08 31.81 27.50
N ALA A 682 -12.98 30.81 27.39
CA ALA A 682 -13.73 30.52 26.17
C ALA A 682 -14.67 31.66 25.79
N PHE A 683 -15.18 32.40 26.77
CA PHE A 683 -16.04 33.54 26.52
C PHE A 683 -15.30 34.86 26.28
N ASP A 684 -13.97 34.94 26.44
CA ASP A 684 -13.09 36.13 26.30
C ASP A 684 -13.79 37.49 26.57
N THR A 685 -14.68 37.51 27.56
CA THR A 685 -15.62 38.62 27.77
C THR A 685 -15.03 39.49 28.86
N ARG A 686 -13.99 40.24 28.49
CA ARG A 686 -13.49 41.33 29.35
C ARG A 686 -14.56 42.40 29.60
N VAL A 687 -15.56 42.49 28.71
CA VAL A 687 -16.69 43.42 28.81
C VAL A 687 -17.96 42.74 28.30
N LEU A 688 -18.94 42.54 29.18
CA LEU A 688 -20.32 42.26 28.79
C LEU A 688 -20.95 43.57 28.32
N VAL A 689 -20.96 43.80 27.00
CA VAL A 689 -21.73 44.89 26.41
C VAL A 689 -23.11 44.36 26.08
N VAL A 690 -24.12 44.80 26.83
CA VAL A 690 -25.52 44.55 26.48
C VAL A 690 -25.82 45.43 25.28
N LEU A 691 -25.89 44.82 24.10
CA LEU A 691 -26.25 45.52 22.87
C LEU A 691 -27.77 45.48 22.70
N SER A 692 -28.35 46.59 22.25
CA SER A 692 -29.73 46.58 21.77
C SER A 692 -29.84 45.72 20.50
N LEU A 693 -31.05 45.25 20.19
CA LEU A 693 -31.29 44.47 18.98
C LEU A 693 -30.90 45.24 17.71
N GLU A 694 -31.09 46.56 17.74
CA GLU A 694 -30.68 47.49 16.67
C GLU A 694 -29.15 47.57 16.55
N GLU A 695 -28.42 47.60 17.67
CA GLU A 695 -26.95 47.62 17.67
C GLU A 695 -26.35 46.29 17.16
N ILE A 696 -27.00 45.16 17.46
CA ILE A 696 -26.59 43.86 16.91
C ILE A 696 -26.80 43.83 15.40
N GLN A 697 -27.97 44.28 14.92
CA GLN A 697 -28.26 44.36 13.49
C GLN A 697 -27.27 45.29 12.76
N ALA A 698 -26.98 46.46 13.34
CA ALA A 698 -26.03 47.40 12.77
C ALA A 698 -24.62 46.81 12.64
N ARG A 699 -24.13 46.08 13.66
CA ARG A 699 -22.82 45.41 13.60
C ARG A 699 -22.77 44.26 12.59
N GLU A 700 -23.86 43.50 12.46
CA GLU A 700 -23.94 42.43 11.47
C GLU A 700 -23.95 42.98 10.04
N GLU A 701 -24.69 44.07 9.82
CA GLU A 701 -24.71 44.79 8.54
C GLU A 701 -23.33 45.42 8.23
N GLU A 702 -22.68 46.03 9.21
CA GLU A 702 -21.32 46.55 9.08
C GLU A 702 -20.32 45.46 8.68
N LYS A 703 -20.37 44.29 9.32
CA LYS A 703 -19.53 43.14 8.95
C LYS A 703 -19.82 42.64 7.54
N MET A 704 -21.09 42.56 7.15
CA MET A 704 -21.46 42.13 5.80
C MET A 704 -20.95 43.11 4.75
N ASN A 705 -21.08 44.41 5.01
CA ASN A 705 -20.57 45.47 4.15
C ASN A 705 -19.04 45.42 4.04
N ALA A 706 -18.32 45.13 5.12
CA ALA A 706 -16.87 44.95 5.08
C ALA A 706 -16.45 43.77 4.17
N VAL A 707 -17.17 42.64 4.21
CA VAL A 707 -16.90 41.51 3.31
C VAL A 707 -17.22 41.85 1.86
N LEU A 708 -18.28 42.63 1.61
CA LEU A 708 -18.60 43.13 0.27
C LEU A 708 -17.53 44.09 -0.25
N GLU A 709 -17.04 44.99 0.59
CA GLU A 709 -15.92 45.89 0.25
C GLU A 709 -14.62 45.12 -0.01
N GLU A 710 -14.38 44.02 0.70
CA GLU A 710 -13.25 43.12 0.42
C GLU A 710 -13.39 42.43 -0.96
N ILE A 711 -14.60 42.02 -1.33
CA ILE A 711 -14.88 41.49 -2.68
C ILE A 711 -14.60 42.56 -3.72
N ASP A 712 -15.14 43.77 -3.55
CA ASP A 712 -15.00 44.86 -4.52
C ASP A 712 -13.55 45.33 -4.65
N SER A 713 -12.80 45.41 -3.55
CA SER A 713 -11.37 45.75 -3.59
C SER A 713 -10.50 44.67 -4.24
N SER A 714 -10.94 43.40 -4.17
CA SER A 714 -10.30 42.28 -4.89
C SER A 714 -10.59 42.31 -6.40
N TYR A 715 -11.66 42.99 -6.82
CA TYR A 715 -11.97 43.28 -8.21
C TYR A 715 -11.25 44.55 -8.68
N LYS A 716 -10.01 44.42 -9.13
CA LYS A 716 -9.40 45.50 -9.94
C LYS A 716 -9.98 45.47 -11.35
N GLU A 717 -10.81 46.44 -11.70
CA GLU A 717 -11.34 46.60 -13.06
C GLU A 717 -10.19 46.68 -14.07
N GLY A 718 -10.10 45.68 -14.96
CA GLY A 718 -9.19 45.66 -16.10
C GLY A 718 -7.99 44.71 -16.03
N GLU A 719 -7.73 44.07 -14.89
CA GLU A 719 -6.71 43.02 -14.78
C GLU A 719 -7.34 41.62 -14.87
N SER A 720 -6.73 40.70 -15.63
CA SER A 720 -7.20 39.31 -15.64
C SER A 720 -6.99 38.71 -14.26
N MET A 721 -8.07 38.42 -13.54
CA MET A 721 -7.99 37.76 -12.24
C MET A 721 -7.29 36.41 -12.37
N ASP A 722 -6.32 36.17 -11.49
CA ASP A 722 -5.76 34.84 -11.34
C ASP A 722 -6.79 33.88 -10.70
N ARG A 723 -6.50 32.58 -10.81
CA ARG A 723 -7.39 31.52 -10.32
C ARG A 723 -7.58 31.59 -8.80
N GLU A 724 -6.58 32.07 -8.07
CA GLU A 724 -6.60 32.16 -6.62
C GLU A 724 -7.53 33.29 -6.13
N THR A 725 -7.43 34.48 -6.74
CA THR A 725 -8.31 35.62 -6.46
C THR A 725 -9.76 35.29 -6.79
N SER A 726 -10.00 34.60 -7.92
CA SER A 726 -11.35 34.10 -8.27
C SER A 726 -11.89 33.09 -7.24
N GLY A 727 -11.04 32.18 -6.75
CA GLY A 727 -11.40 31.24 -5.68
C GLY A 727 -11.77 31.95 -4.38
N ARG A 728 -10.98 32.96 -3.98
CA ARG A 728 -11.22 33.79 -2.79
C ARG A 728 -12.53 34.55 -2.89
N ILE A 729 -12.78 35.24 -4.01
CA ILE A 729 -14.04 35.97 -4.26
C ILE A 729 -15.25 35.04 -4.16
N ASN A 730 -15.19 33.85 -4.74
CA ASN A 730 -16.28 32.88 -4.64
C ASN A 730 -16.52 32.40 -3.20
N SER A 731 -15.46 32.29 -2.39
CA SER A 731 -15.59 31.97 -0.96
C SER A 731 -16.26 33.10 -0.18
N LEU A 732 -15.84 34.35 -0.42
CA LEU A 732 -16.43 35.54 0.21
C LEU A 732 -17.90 35.73 -0.20
N ARG A 733 -18.27 35.45 -1.44
CA ARG A 733 -19.69 35.47 -1.88
C ARG A 733 -20.54 34.45 -1.13
N LYS A 734 -20.03 33.23 -0.94
CA LYS A 734 -20.71 32.20 -0.14
C LYS A 734 -20.84 32.61 1.34
N GLU A 735 -19.86 33.33 1.87
CA GLU A 735 -19.89 33.90 3.21
C GLU A 735 -21.03 34.91 3.35
N VAL A 736 -21.14 35.88 2.42
CA VAL A 736 -22.22 36.87 2.40
C VAL A 736 -23.59 36.20 2.30
N ASP A 737 -23.75 35.21 1.42
CA ASP A 737 -25.00 34.46 1.29
C ASP A 737 -25.36 33.70 2.58
N ARG A 738 -24.36 33.20 3.31
CA ARG A 738 -24.57 32.57 4.61
C ARG A 738 -25.02 33.59 5.64
N MET A 739 -24.34 34.73 5.74
CA MET A 739 -24.70 35.82 6.66
C MET A 739 -26.13 36.33 6.41
N ARG A 740 -26.54 36.48 5.13
CA ARG A 740 -27.93 36.86 4.79
C ARG A 740 -28.95 35.82 5.27
N LYS A 741 -28.70 34.53 5.04
CA LYS A 741 -29.59 33.45 5.51
C LYS A 741 -29.66 33.38 7.04
N GLU A 742 -28.58 33.70 7.73
CA GLU A 742 -28.56 33.80 9.18
C GLU A 742 -29.41 35.01 9.63
N GLN A 743 -29.24 36.19 9.02
CA GLN A 743 -30.06 37.37 9.28
C GLN A 743 -31.55 37.15 9.05
N GLU A 744 -31.94 36.33 8.06
CA GLU A 744 -33.34 35.96 7.83
C GLU A 744 -33.92 35.06 8.94
N LYS A 745 -33.10 34.23 9.60
CA LYS A 745 -33.52 33.27 10.65
C LYS A 745 -33.40 33.83 12.06
N LEU A 746 -32.56 34.83 12.25
CA LEU A 746 -32.29 35.45 13.53
C LEU A 746 -33.53 36.08 14.21
N PRO A 747 -34.54 36.65 13.52
CA PRO A 747 -35.72 37.22 14.17
C PRO A 747 -36.46 36.21 15.04
N ASP A 748 -36.65 34.98 14.55
CA ASP A 748 -37.35 33.91 15.27
C ASP A 748 -36.53 33.42 16.48
N GLN A 749 -35.22 33.26 16.31
CA GLN A 749 -34.32 32.84 17.39
C GLN A 749 -34.17 33.93 18.47
N ARG A 750 -34.16 35.21 18.07
CA ARG A 750 -34.09 36.36 18.99
C ARG A 750 -35.40 36.57 19.73
N ALA A 751 -36.55 36.35 19.08
CA ALA A 751 -37.84 36.37 19.74
C ALA A 751 -37.92 35.29 20.84
N ILE A 752 -37.44 34.07 20.55
CA ILE A 752 -37.35 32.97 21.53
C ILE A 752 -36.37 33.30 22.67
N ALA A 753 -35.28 34.02 22.41
CA ALA A 753 -34.30 34.36 23.44
C ALA A 753 -34.72 35.54 24.34
N MET A 754 -35.68 36.37 23.87
CA MET A 754 -36.27 37.46 24.68
C MET A 754 -37.47 37.00 25.51
N GLU A 755 -38.09 35.87 25.16
CA GLU A 755 -39.16 35.20 25.91
C GLU A 755 -38.58 34.31 27.02
#